data_AF-V4NN20-F1
#
_entry.id   AF-V4NN20-F1
#
_cell.length_a   1.000
_cell.length_b   1.000
_cell.length_c   1.000
_cell.angle_alpha   90.00
_cell.angle_beta   90.00
_cell.angle_gamma   90.00
#
_symmetry.space_group_name_H-M   'P 1'
#
loop_
_entity.id
_entity.type
_entity.pdbx_description
1 polymer ?
#
loop_
_entity_poly.entity_id
_entity_poly.type
_entity_poly.pdbx_seq_one_letter_code
_entity_poly.pdbx_strand_id
1 'polypeptide(L)'
;MNQNKNNVELTKNEDSPLGNLPEEILIEIIIRVPISEWEQISCVRKQWANLFRGESLWQAALHRTYPLASQTKRWTGPIRQGLSKRCRRFMALYISRNILDVDTDIDEMLGHIYLFFKDQLQLSSTPASGVLHGTLIDQLIVCGKSKEEADELATKIWLALLDNLEDTKHTFTVLKSIAQEYDGFLPYPYSRPIKVQWKVFEKLFVDFRDLFDDHSEYCDLIGIAKKKFQTIPYLCKNVCKLQFTYFVFFFEMALTILVLFLSATLTLAQSKDVGHISVLVSETGLEFAKDFFIHEVISTTIPIQLPNIEKKVKIPLIGKVGMGLSNIQIYAVDVQSSRIETGEDGIVLSVSGATADLSMDWSYAYKASFFKISDHGDASVKVKGMDLKTTVTLVDDNGSLKIASRESDCKVKSIGIHINGGASWLYQGVVDAFEKKIISTVENTVSNKILEKMKKLDTLLQSLPKNLKIDDNVAVNLTFTGNPVLGDSSVEVEISGLFMPNGDDVRVSGSRSSSFSGGVKRMVAISIEEEVFNSATFVYFNAKRMHVDIEETKNGSSLSTSDWKLILPELYKQYPDVKMMLNMSVTSPPAVSITENGIDATIHLEISIDVQDSGAVLSVASISSVLNVACSAEIVENNLAGSLRLIDFNATMKWSRLGELQANYIQDVTSKVLEALFLPYVNTRLKRGFPLPFPHGFTIKNTEIVYAKSGVRICSDIAS
;
A
#
# COMPACT_ATOMS: atom_id res chain seq x y z
N MET A 1 -8.67 71.31 27.66
CA MET A 1 -7.86 71.53 28.87
C MET A 1 -7.57 70.15 29.46
N ASN A 2 -6.31 69.73 29.40
CA ASN A 2 -5.36 69.73 30.54
C ASN A 2 -5.73 68.68 31.60
N GLN A 3 -4.94 67.60 31.71
CA GLN A 3 -3.76 67.50 32.60
C GLN A 3 -4.17 67.28 34.08
N ASN A 4 -3.49 66.46 34.89
CA ASN A 4 -2.51 65.40 34.65
C ASN A 4 -2.34 64.64 35.98
N LYS A 5 -1.95 63.36 35.93
CA LYS A 5 -1.05 62.68 36.88
C LYS A 5 -1.38 62.55 38.40
N ASN A 6 -1.04 61.33 38.85
CA ASN A 6 -0.49 60.94 40.16
C ASN A 6 -1.47 60.70 41.32
N ASN A 7 -1.28 59.73 42.22
CA ASN A 7 -0.50 58.47 42.27
C ASN A 7 -0.69 57.95 43.70
N VAL A 8 -1.31 56.78 43.89
CA VAL A 8 -1.01 55.82 44.98
C VAL A 8 -1.31 54.45 44.35
N GLU A 9 -0.36 53.84 43.67
CA GLU A 9 0.64 52.95 44.28
C GLU A 9 0.01 51.69 44.90
N LEU A 10 -0.40 50.77 44.02
CA LEU A 10 -0.63 49.38 44.40
C LEU A 10 0.74 48.71 44.54
N THR A 11 1.18 48.60 45.78
CA THR A 11 2.50 48.12 46.18
C THR A 11 2.83 46.75 45.61
N LYS A 12 3.94 46.68 44.87
CA LYS A 12 4.74 45.44 44.79
C LYS A 12 5.19 45.09 46.21
N ASN A 13 4.66 44.00 46.76
CA ASN A 13 5.40 42.86 47.28
C ASN A 13 4.49 41.99 48.15
N GLU A 14 4.15 40.81 47.63
CA GLU A 14 4.32 39.60 48.44
C GLU A 14 5.14 38.60 47.62
N ASP A 15 6.36 38.46 48.09
CA ASP A 15 7.50 37.84 47.44
C ASP A 15 7.28 36.34 47.18
N SER A 16 7.10 35.98 45.92
CA SER A 16 7.60 34.69 45.43
C SER A 16 8.82 34.98 44.53
N PRO A 17 10.03 34.48 44.87
CA PRO A 17 11.25 34.76 44.10
C PRO A 17 11.19 34.19 42.68
N LEU A 18 10.26 33.27 42.42
CA LEU A 18 9.97 32.69 41.12
C LEU A 18 9.17 33.65 40.21
N GLY A 19 8.30 34.50 40.78
CA GLY A 19 7.33 35.28 40.01
C GLY A 19 7.92 36.40 39.14
N ASN A 20 9.16 36.82 39.41
CA ASN A 20 9.89 37.86 38.67
C ASN A 20 11.01 37.29 37.77
N LEU A 21 11.13 35.96 37.65
CA LEU A 21 12.16 35.35 36.82
C LEU A 21 11.83 35.50 35.33
N PRO A 22 12.84 35.73 34.46
CA PRO A 22 12.70 35.53 33.03
C PRO A 22 12.19 34.11 32.74
N GLU A 23 11.35 33.96 31.72
CA GLU A 23 10.74 32.67 31.36
C GLU A 23 11.79 31.57 31.14
N GLU A 24 12.96 31.93 30.59
CA GLU A 24 14.11 31.05 30.42
C GLU A 24 14.64 30.43 31.73
N ILE A 25 14.62 31.19 32.82
CA ILE A 25 15.06 30.73 34.15
C ILE A 25 13.94 29.97 34.84
N LEU A 26 12.67 30.38 34.64
CA LEU A 26 11.51 29.65 35.13
C LEU A 26 11.46 28.22 34.56
N ILE A 27 11.67 28.08 33.25
CA ILE A 27 11.79 26.80 32.53
C ILE A 27 12.93 25.95 33.12
N GLU A 28 14.10 26.53 33.36
CA GLU A 28 15.24 25.82 33.97
C GLU A 28 14.95 25.28 35.37
N ILE A 29 14.17 26.00 36.18
CA ILE A 29 13.75 25.54 37.51
C ILE A 29 12.70 24.43 37.39
N ILE A 30 11.68 24.62 36.56
CA ILE A 30 10.60 23.64 36.34
C ILE A 30 11.15 22.29 35.88
N ILE A 31 12.15 22.29 34.99
CA ILE A 31 12.77 21.06 34.44
C ILE A 31 13.74 20.39 35.44
N ARG A 32 14.40 21.16 36.32
CA ARG A 32 15.37 20.61 37.29
C ARG A 32 14.74 20.13 38.59
N VAL A 33 13.55 20.60 38.94
CA VAL A 33 12.87 20.25 40.20
C VAL A 33 11.84 19.16 39.92
N PRO A 34 12.01 17.93 40.45
CA PRO A 34 11.15 16.79 40.14
C PRO A 34 9.82 16.86 40.90
N ILE A 35 8.91 17.71 40.43
CA ILE A 35 7.53 17.83 40.93
C ILE A 35 6.58 17.17 39.92
N SER A 36 5.79 16.21 40.38
CA SER A 36 4.79 15.48 39.58
C SER A 36 3.47 16.24 39.37
N GLU A 37 3.26 17.32 40.13
CA GLU A 37 1.97 18.03 40.26
C GLU A 37 1.92 19.37 39.49
N TRP A 38 2.88 19.59 38.57
CA TRP A 38 3.00 20.85 37.82
C TRP A 38 1.72 21.25 37.06
N GLU A 39 0.90 20.29 36.60
CA GLU A 39 -0.39 20.56 35.98
C GLU A 39 -1.34 21.33 36.93
N GLN A 40 -1.39 20.93 38.20
CA GLN A 40 -2.24 21.56 39.22
C GLN A 40 -1.68 22.93 39.63
N ILE A 41 -0.35 23.04 39.72
CA ILE A 41 0.36 24.30 40.03
C ILE A 41 0.21 25.32 38.88
N SER A 42 0.12 24.86 37.62
CA SER A 42 -0.03 25.71 36.44
C SER A 42 -1.29 26.57 36.46
N CYS A 43 -2.39 26.02 36.98
CA CYS A 43 -3.70 26.65 37.06
C CYS A 43 -3.74 27.85 38.03
N VAL A 44 -2.75 27.99 38.91
CA VAL A 44 -2.73 29.00 39.99
C VAL A 44 -2.22 30.37 39.50
N ARG A 45 -1.56 30.46 38.33
CA ARG A 45 -1.06 31.75 37.79
C ARG A 45 -1.17 31.84 36.26
N LYS A 46 -1.81 32.90 35.76
CA LYS A 46 -2.00 33.17 34.33
C LYS A 46 -0.71 33.26 33.51
N GLN A 47 0.37 33.80 34.08
CA GLN A 47 1.70 33.83 33.45
C GLN A 47 2.25 32.41 33.23
N TRP A 48 2.06 31.51 34.20
CA TRP A 48 2.53 30.14 34.13
C TRP A 48 1.67 29.37 33.13
N ALA A 49 0.34 29.49 33.22
CA ALA A 49 -0.59 28.89 32.25
C ALA A 49 -0.33 29.30 30.79
N ASN A 50 0.13 30.53 30.52
CA ASN A 50 0.56 30.95 29.18
C ASN A 50 1.84 30.22 28.73
N LEU A 51 2.84 30.13 29.62
CA LEU A 51 4.08 29.37 29.41
C LEU A 51 3.79 27.88 29.11
N PHE A 52 2.80 27.30 29.78
CA PHE A 52 2.37 25.91 29.58
C PHE A 52 1.45 25.69 28.35
N ARG A 53 0.98 26.75 27.67
CA ARG A 53 0.30 26.66 26.36
C ARG A 53 1.25 26.69 25.17
N GLY A 54 2.54 27.00 25.38
CA GLY A 54 3.57 26.86 24.35
C GLY A 54 3.84 25.39 24.07
N GLU A 55 3.45 24.91 22.89
CA GLU A 55 3.56 23.49 22.52
C GLU A 55 5.01 22.97 22.52
N SER A 56 5.18 21.65 22.56
CA SER A 56 6.44 20.88 22.63
C SER A 56 7.11 20.76 24.00
N LEU A 57 7.24 21.83 24.80
CA LEU A 57 8.13 21.82 25.97
C LEU A 57 7.64 20.90 27.11
N TRP A 58 6.33 20.89 27.38
CA TRP A 58 5.77 20.19 28.53
C TRP A 58 5.57 18.68 28.27
N GLN A 59 5.17 18.28 27.05
CA GLN A 59 5.12 16.86 26.66
C GLN A 59 6.48 16.17 26.80
N ALA A 60 7.58 16.87 26.45
CA ALA A 60 8.93 16.36 26.62
C ALA A 60 9.36 16.20 28.09
N ALA A 61 8.89 17.08 28.98
CA ALA A 61 9.22 17.05 30.41
C ALA A 61 8.34 16.10 31.24
N LEU A 62 7.04 15.95 30.92
CA LEU A 62 6.17 14.92 31.52
C LEU A 62 6.74 13.52 31.31
N HIS A 63 7.22 13.22 30.10
CA HIS A 63 7.75 11.90 29.75
C HIS A 63 9.10 11.55 30.38
N ARG A 64 9.79 12.51 31.03
CA ARG A 64 11.16 12.34 31.50
C ARG A 64 11.43 13.09 32.80
N THR A 65 11.27 12.38 33.91
CA THR A 65 11.97 12.64 35.18
C THR A 65 13.49 12.53 34.96
N TYR A 66 14.16 13.62 34.58
CA TYR A 66 15.51 13.58 34.00
C TYR A 66 16.51 14.57 34.62
N PRO A 67 17.66 14.07 35.11
CA PRO A 67 18.86 14.90 35.28
C PRO A 67 20.14 14.30 34.64
N LEU A 68 20.02 13.42 33.62
CA LEU A 68 21.18 12.68 33.05
C LEU A 68 21.47 12.91 31.55
N ALA A 69 21.00 14.01 30.95
CA ALA A 69 21.26 14.37 29.54
C ALA A 69 22.66 15.01 29.29
N SER A 70 23.70 14.47 29.93
CA SER A 70 25.08 15.01 29.91
C SER A 70 26.05 14.27 28.98
N GLN A 71 25.64 13.14 28.36
CA GLN A 71 26.52 12.29 27.55
C GLN A 71 26.25 12.30 26.02
N THR A 72 25.23 13.01 25.52
CA THR A 72 24.94 13.09 24.08
C THR A 72 25.85 14.10 23.35
N LYS A 73 26.16 13.82 22.07
CA LYS A 73 26.93 14.72 21.19
C LYS A 73 26.21 16.07 21.06
N ARG A 74 26.93 17.18 21.27
CA ARG A 74 26.37 18.54 21.18
C ARG A 74 26.43 19.07 19.76
N TRP A 75 25.35 19.72 19.33
CA TRP A 75 25.31 20.51 18.09
C TRP A 75 26.34 21.65 18.14
N THR A 76 27.09 21.82 17.06
CA THR A 76 28.18 22.81 16.93
C THR A 76 27.79 24.06 16.11
N GLY A 77 26.63 24.04 15.43
CA GLY A 77 26.17 25.12 14.57
C GLY A 77 25.59 26.34 15.30
N PRO A 78 25.42 27.48 14.60
CA PRO A 78 24.96 28.73 15.19
C PRO A 78 23.48 28.67 15.62
N ILE A 79 23.23 28.82 16.92
CA ILE A 79 21.89 28.98 17.48
C ILE A 79 21.50 30.47 17.37
N ARG A 80 20.42 30.79 16.64
CA ARG A 80 19.88 32.16 16.59
C ARG A 80 19.44 32.63 17.99
N GLN A 81 19.71 33.89 18.30
CA GLN A 81 19.27 34.55 19.53
C GLN A 81 17.76 34.82 19.45
N GLY A 82 17.01 34.44 20.51
CA GLY A 82 15.56 34.64 20.61
C GLY A 82 14.87 33.68 21.57
N LEU A 83 15.41 32.47 21.72
CA LEU A 83 15.06 31.50 22.76
C LEU A 83 16.33 31.06 23.48
N SER A 84 16.23 30.75 24.78
CA SER A 84 17.34 30.20 25.55
C SER A 84 17.94 28.98 24.85
N LYS A 85 19.28 28.86 24.84
CA LYS A 85 20.01 27.73 24.22
C LYS A 85 19.53 26.36 24.72
N ARG A 86 18.92 26.31 25.91
CA ARG A 86 18.39 25.08 26.52
C ARG A 86 16.95 24.82 26.10
N CYS A 87 16.10 25.85 25.97
CA CYS A 87 14.73 25.72 25.47
C CYS A 87 14.71 25.12 24.05
N ARG A 88 15.51 25.66 23.13
CA ARG A 88 15.62 25.15 21.74
C ARG A 88 16.12 23.69 21.68
N ARG A 89 16.99 23.29 22.61
CA ARG A 89 17.47 21.90 22.78
C ARG A 89 16.33 20.95 23.15
N PHE A 90 15.43 21.32 24.07
CA PHE A 90 14.30 20.47 24.43
C PHE A 90 13.30 20.30 23.28
N MET A 91 13.02 21.37 22.53
CA MET A 91 12.19 21.30 21.32
C MET A 91 12.80 20.35 20.26
N ALA A 92 14.11 20.43 20.03
CA ALA A 92 14.81 19.52 19.12
C ALA A 92 14.65 18.04 19.54
N LEU A 93 14.84 17.73 20.82
CA LEU A 93 14.67 16.37 21.36
C LEU A 93 13.22 15.85 21.19
N TYR A 94 12.22 16.71 21.39
CA TYR A 94 10.81 16.38 21.16
C TYR A 94 10.53 16.03 19.70
N ILE A 95 10.97 16.89 18.77
CA ILE A 95 10.77 16.73 17.33
C ILE A 95 11.45 15.44 16.82
N SER A 96 12.69 15.20 17.24
CA SER A 96 13.43 14.00 16.83
C SER A 96 12.77 12.69 17.23
N ARG A 97 11.98 12.68 18.32
CA ARG A 97 11.30 11.48 18.81
C ARG A 97 9.89 11.33 18.28
N ASN A 98 9.10 12.41 18.27
CA ASN A 98 7.65 12.34 18.06
C ASN A 98 7.20 12.80 16.66
N ILE A 99 8.09 13.42 15.88
CA ILE A 99 7.78 13.92 14.52
C ILE A 99 8.65 13.21 13.46
N LEU A 100 9.87 12.79 13.81
CA LEU A 100 10.79 12.09 12.90
C LEU A 100 10.86 10.56 13.11
N ASP A 101 10.23 10.04 14.16
CA ASP A 101 10.12 8.60 14.51
C ASP A 101 11.46 7.84 14.43
N VAL A 102 12.51 8.39 15.05
CA VAL A 102 13.87 7.81 15.03
C VAL A 102 14.15 7.07 16.34
N ASP A 103 14.10 5.74 16.28
CA ASP A 103 14.18 4.84 17.45
C ASP A 103 15.61 4.51 17.94
N THR A 104 16.61 5.25 17.46
CA THR A 104 18.02 5.12 17.90
C THR A 104 18.38 6.21 18.92
N ASP A 105 19.60 6.14 19.48
CA ASP A 105 20.07 6.91 20.67
C ASP A 105 20.15 8.44 20.46
N ILE A 106 18.97 9.05 20.34
CA ILE A 106 18.60 10.47 20.31
C ILE A 106 19.59 11.38 19.58
N ASP A 107 19.52 11.38 18.24
CA ASP A 107 20.15 12.40 17.40
C ASP A 107 19.45 13.76 17.55
N GLU A 108 19.71 14.45 18.68
CA GLU A 108 19.31 15.85 18.98
C GLU A 108 19.54 16.79 17.77
N MET A 109 20.58 16.49 17.01
CA MET A 109 20.93 17.06 15.71
C MET A 109 19.73 17.14 14.75
N LEU A 110 18.97 16.06 14.52
CA LEU A 110 17.88 16.02 13.54
C LEU A 110 16.75 16.99 13.92
N GLY A 111 16.46 17.11 15.21
CA GLY A 111 15.52 18.10 15.72
C GLY A 111 16.00 19.56 15.57
N HIS A 112 17.30 19.84 15.79
CA HIS A 112 17.85 21.17 15.54
C HIS A 112 17.86 21.54 14.06
N ILE A 113 18.16 20.55 13.20
CA ILE A 113 18.10 20.67 11.75
C ILE A 113 16.67 21.01 11.31
N TYR A 114 15.66 20.25 11.76
CA TYR A 114 14.25 20.54 11.49
C TYR A 114 13.85 21.95 11.96
N LEU A 115 14.22 22.34 13.18
CA LEU A 115 13.91 23.67 13.72
C LEU A 115 14.58 24.79 12.91
N PHE A 116 15.84 24.62 12.53
CA PHE A 116 16.53 25.56 11.65
C PHE A 116 15.82 25.68 10.30
N PHE A 117 15.35 24.56 9.75
CA PHE A 117 14.63 24.52 8.48
C PHE A 117 13.27 25.21 8.55
N LYS A 118 12.49 24.96 9.61
CA LYS A 118 11.21 25.66 9.89
C LYS A 118 11.46 27.16 10.04
N ASP A 119 12.48 27.57 10.79
CA ASP A 119 12.88 28.98 10.92
C ASP A 119 13.24 29.61 9.56
N GLN A 120 13.93 28.89 8.65
CA GLN A 120 14.31 29.43 7.33
C GLN A 120 13.11 29.64 6.41
N LEU A 121 12.11 28.75 6.46
CA LEU A 121 10.89 28.82 5.65
C LEU A 121 9.89 29.87 6.16
N GLN A 122 10.03 30.30 7.43
CA GLN A 122 9.28 31.42 8.00
C GLN A 122 9.88 32.81 7.72
N LEU A 123 11.01 32.91 7.01
CA LEU A 123 11.59 34.20 6.63
C LEU A 123 10.85 34.83 5.45
N SER A 124 10.72 36.15 5.45
CA SER A 124 10.16 36.93 4.34
C SER A 124 10.98 36.85 3.04
N SER A 125 12.24 36.46 3.13
CA SER A 125 13.11 36.11 2.00
C SER A 125 13.73 34.74 2.26
N THR A 126 12.98 33.68 1.97
CA THR A 126 13.45 32.30 2.09
C THR A 126 14.63 32.05 1.15
N PRO A 127 15.73 31.43 1.61
CA PRO A 127 16.77 30.94 0.70
C PRO A 127 16.19 29.91 -0.28
N ALA A 128 16.75 29.81 -1.48
CA ALA A 128 16.31 28.81 -2.46
C ALA A 128 16.34 27.41 -1.86
N SER A 129 15.25 26.67 -1.98
CA SER A 129 15.03 25.41 -1.27
C SER A 129 15.99 24.29 -1.68
N GLY A 130 16.54 24.35 -2.90
CA GLY A 130 17.68 23.51 -3.30
C GLY A 130 18.95 23.77 -2.47
N VAL A 131 19.24 25.03 -2.11
CA VAL A 131 20.38 25.39 -1.23
C VAL A 131 20.13 24.95 0.20
N LEU A 132 18.88 25.09 0.69
CA LEU A 132 18.49 24.57 2.01
C LEU A 132 18.66 23.05 2.08
N HIS A 133 18.20 22.32 1.07
CA HIS A 133 18.36 20.86 0.99
C HIS A 133 19.84 20.44 0.85
N GLY A 134 20.64 21.14 0.05
CA GLY A 134 22.08 20.88 -0.02
C GLY A 134 22.79 21.10 1.32
N THR A 135 22.44 22.16 2.04
CA THR A 135 22.97 22.44 3.39
C THR A 135 22.60 21.33 4.38
N LEU A 136 21.37 20.81 4.29
CA LEU A 136 20.87 19.70 5.11
C LEU A 136 21.69 18.43 4.87
N ILE A 137 21.97 18.09 3.60
CA ILE A 137 22.84 16.98 3.21
C ILE A 137 24.27 17.17 3.73
N ASP A 138 24.87 18.35 3.53
CA ASP A 138 26.22 18.67 4.02
C ASP A 138 26.34 18.45 5.54
N GLN A 139 25.37 18.92 6.33
CA GLN A 139 25.40 18.74 7.79
C GLN A 139 25.30 17.27 8.20
N LEU A 140 24.47 16.47 7.54
CA LEU A 140 24.32 15.04 7.83
C LEU A 140 25.61 14.27 7.51
N ILE A 141 26.24 14.55 6.36
CA ILE A 141 27.52 13.96 5.95
C ILE A 141 28.65 14.38 6.91
N VAL A 142 28.74 15.67 7.28
CA VAL A 142 29.73 16.17 8.26
C VAL A 142 29.56 15.51 9.63
N CYS A 143 28.34 15.14 10.00
CA CYS A 143 28.07 14.42 11.25
C CYS A 143 28.27 12.90 11.16
N GLY A 144 28.77 12.39 10.03
CA GLY A 144 29.22 11.02 9.84
C GLY A 144 28.17 10.05 9.28
N LYS A 145 27.07 10.55 8.71
CA LYS A 145 26.10 9.72 7.98
C LYS A 145 26.62 9.40 6.57
N SER A 146 26.20 8.27 6.00
CA SER A 146 26.43 7.97 4.57
C SER A 146 25.65 8.93 3.66
N LYS A 147 25.90 8.91 2.35
CA LYS A 147 25.12 9.72 1.38
C LYS A 147 23.67 9.26 1.33
N GLU A 148 23.46 7.96 1.42
CA GLU A 148 22.18 7.27 1.38
C GLU A 148 21.38 7.52 2.67
N GLU A 149 22.02 7.41 3.83
CA GLU A 149 21.44 7.80 5.12
C GLU A 149 21.10 9.30 5.17
N ALA A 150 21.96 10.16 4.60
CA ALA A 150 21.73 11.59 4.54
C ALA A 150 20.51 11.93 3.67
N ASP A 151 20.35 11.28 2.50
CA ASP A 151 19.18 11.43 1.62
C ASP A 151 17.88 10.97 2.28
N GLU A 152 17.89 9.80 2.95
CA GLU A 152 16.71 9.27 3.64
C GLU A 152 16.28 10.19 4.81
N LEU A 153 17.24 10.60 5.64
CA LEU A 153 16.97 11.51 6.77
C LEU A 153 16.55 12.89 6.28
N ALA A 154 17.14 13.41 5.20
CA ALA A 154 16.73 14.66 4.58
C ALA A 154 15.31 14.58 4.01
N THR A 155 14.94 13.45 3.40
CA THR A 155 13.58 13.17 2.91
C THR A 155 12.58 13.19 4.07
N LYS A 156 12.87 12.46 5.16
CA LYS A 156 12.00 12.40 6.36
C LYS A 156 11.79 13.78 6.98
N ILE A 157 12.85 14.56 7.16
CA ILE A 157 12.78 15.92 7.71
C ILE A 157 11.93 16.83 6.82
N TRP A 158 12.11 16.77 5.50
CA TRP A 158 11.31 17.57 4.56
C TRP A 158 9.82 17.21 4.58
N LEU A 159 9.48 15.92 4.53
CA LEU A 159 8.08 15.47 4.55
C LEU A 159 7.40 15.87 5.87
N ALA A 160 8.00 15.49 7.00
CA ALA A 160 7.49 15.83 8.32
C ALA A 160 7.36 17.35 8.53
N LEU A 161 8.22 18.16 7.92
CA LEU A 161 8.09 19.62 7.96
C LEU A 161 6.90 20.10 7.11
N LEU A 162 6.75 19.62 5.87
CA LEU A 162 5.65 20.00 4.99
C LEU A 162 4.28 19.66 5.59
N ASP A 163 4.15 18.50 6.22
CA ASP A 163 2.94 18.07 6.93
C ASP A 163 2.63 18.96 8.16
N ASN A 164 3.66 19.51 8.83
CA ASN A 164 3.53 20.35 10.03
C ASN A 164 3.71 21.87 9.78
N LEU A 165 3.62 22.32 8.51
CA LEU A 165 3.52 23.75 8.18
C LEU A 165 2.08 24.24 8.37
N GLU A 166 1.92 25.33 9.11
CA GLU A 166 0.63 26.01 9.33
C GLU A 166 0.04 26.54 8.02
N ASP A 167 -1.27 26.44 7.86
CA ASP A 167 -1.95 26.80 6.60
C ASP A 167 -2.23 28.31 6.51
N THR A 168 -1.17 29.05 6.18
CA THR A 168 -1.19 30.52 6.06
C THR A 168 -0.94 30.99 4.62
N LYS A 169 -1.37 32.22 4.28
CA LYS A 169 -1.05 32.84 2.96
C LYS A 169 0.47 33.03 2.74
N HIS A 170 1.27 33.10 3.81
CA HIS A 170 2.73 33.05 3.72
C HIS A 170 3.20 31.66 3.30
N THR A 171 2.72 30.60 3.94
CA THR A 171 3.01 29.19 3.60
C THR A 171 2.69 28.88 2.13
N PHE A 172 1.52 29.29 1.64
CA PHE A 172 1.16 29.18 0.22
C PHE A 172 2.20 29.83 -0.71
N THR A 173 2.62 31.06 -0.39
CA THR A 173 3.61 31.81 -1.18
C THR A 173 4.96 31.10 -1.20
N VAL A 174 5.41 30.57 -0.06
CA VAL A 174 6.65 29.81 0.07
C VAL A 174 6.58 28.51 -0.74
N LEU A 175 5.52 27.71 -0.58
CA LEU A 175 5.35 26.45 -1.33
C LEU A 175 5.26 26.69 -2.85
N LYS A 176 4.57 27.73 -3.29
CA LYS A 176 4.51 28.15 -4.70
C LYS A 176 5.91 28.45 -5.25
N SER A 177 6.75 29.17 -4.50
CA SER A 177 8.14 29.42 -4.90
C SER A 177 8.94 28.11 -4.99
N ILE A 178 8.82 27.23 -3.99
CA ILE A 178 9.50 25.93 -3.92
C ILE A 178 9.12 25.01 -5.09
N ALA A 179 7.86 25.08 -5.55
CA ALA A 179 7.35 24.34 -6.70
C ALA A 179 7.91 24.87 -8.04
N GLN A 180 8.07 26.19 -8.15
CA GLN A 180 8.59 26.89 -9.34
C GLN A 180 10.12 26.80 -9.48
N GLU A 181 10.86 26.56 -8.39
CA GLU A 181 12.32 26.34 -8.42
C GLU A 181 12.74 25.14 -9.30
N TYR A 182 13.79 25.33 -10.09
CA TYR A 182 14.36 24.32 -10.99
C TYR A 182 15.54 23.58 -10.35
N ASP A 183 15.41 22.26 -10.16
CA ASP A 183 16.42 21.41 -9.46
C ASP A 183 17.45 20.74 -10.38
N GLY A 184 17.39 20.98 -11.69
CA GLY A 184 17.94 20.09 -12.73
C GLY A 184 19.46 20.02 -12.88
N PHE A 185 20.27 20.33 -11.86
CA PHE A 185 21.74 20.37 -11.95
C PHE A 185 22.53 19.87 -10.72
N LEU A 186 21.87 19.38 -9.66
CA LEU A 186 22.57 18.87 -8.48
C LEU A 186 22.73 17.34 -8.55
N PRO A 187 23.94 16.78 -8.34
CA PRO A 187 24.14 15.34 -8.29
C PRO A 187 23.60 14.74 -6.98
N TYR A 188 23.28 13.45 -6.99
CA TYR A 188 22.87 12.73 -5.79
C TYR A 188 23.93 12.83 -4.65
N PRO A 189 23.55 13.10 -3.39
CA PRO A 189 22.18 13.28 -2.86
C PRO A 189 21.72 14.74 -2.71
N TYR A 190 22.33 15.70 -3.42
CA TYR A 190 22.02 17.14 -3.28
C TYR A 190 20.78 17.58 -4.08
N SER A 191 20.19 16.71 -4.90
CA SER A 191 18.94 16.94 -5.63
C SER A 191 17.72 16.61 -4.77
N ARG A 192 16.78 17.56 -4.60
CA ARG A 192 15.55 17.33 -3.81
C ARG A 192 14.79 16.07 -4.27
N PRO A 193 14.53 15.09 -3.37
CA PRO A 193 13.81 13.86 -3.70
C PRO A 193 12.45 14.12 -4.35
N ILE A 194 12.09 13.26 -5.32
CA ILE A 194 10.79 13.35 -6.03
C ILE A 194 9.61 13.31 -5.06
N LYS A 195 9.68 12.52 -3.97
CA LYS A 195 8.65 12.47 -2.92
C LYS A 195 8.41 13.83 -2.26
N VAL A 196 9.48 14.57 -1.95
CA VAL A 196 9.41 15.93 -1.37
C VAL A 196 8.82 16.91 -2.38
N GLN A 197 9.30 16.88 -3.63
CA GLN A 197 8.76 17.75 -4.68
C GLN A 197 7.27 17.49 -4.93
N TRP A 198 6.84 16.22 -4.94
CA TRP A 198 5.44 15.84 -5.09
C TRP A 198 4.58 16.37 -3.93
N LYS A 199 5.02 16.20 -2.68
CA LYS A 199 4.30 16.64 -1.48
C LYS A 199 4.04 18.16 -1.47
N VAL A 200 4.94 18.96 -2.04
CA VAL A 200 4.73 20.41 -2.23
C VAL A 200 3.56 20.69 -3.20
N PHE A 201 3.47 19.99 -4.33
CA PHE A 201 2.35 20.13 -5.27
C PHE A 201 1.04 19.58 -4.70
N GLU A 202 1.08 18.45 -3.98
CA GLU A 202 -0.05 17.91 -3.23
C GLU A 202 -0.62 18.97 -2.28
N LYS A 203 0.22 19.54 -1.41
CA LYS A 203 -0.22 20.56 -0.44
C LYS A 203 -0.75 21.83 -1.13
N LEU A 204 -0.16 22.27 -2.24
CA LEU A 204 -0.67 23.39 -3.04
C LEU A 204 -2.04 23.12 -3.67
N PHE A 205 -2.31 21.91 -4.15
CA PHE A 205 -3.57 21.59 -4.87
C PHE A 205 -4.69 21.05 -3.98
N VAL A 206 -4.37 20.56 -2.78
CA VAL A 206 -5.35 20.08 -1.79
C VAL A 206 -5.65 21.19 -0.77
N ASP A 207 -4.64 21.63 -0.01
CA ASP A 207 -4.85 22.48 1.17
C ASP A 207 -4.99 23.98 0.82
N PHE A 208 -4.32 24.43 -0.25
CA PHE A 208 -4.30 25.85 -0.66
C PHE A 208 -5.06 26.15 -1.95
N ARG A 209 -5.93 25.23 -2.41
CA ARG A 209 -6.67 25.36 -3.67
C ARG A 209 -7.48 26.65 -3.78
N ASP A 210 -8.05 27.12 -2.68
CA ASP A 210 -8.92 28.30 -2.64
C ASP A 210 -8.14 29.63 -2.61
N LEU A 211 -6.79 29.60 -2.58
CA LEU A 211 -5.92 30.77 -2.62
C LEU A 211 -5.40 31.13 -4.02
N PHE A 212 -5.78 30.38 -5.06
CA PHE A 212 -5.45 30.72 -6.45
C PHE A 212 -6.36 31.83 -6.97
N ASP A 213 -5.87 33.08 -6.90
CA ASP A 213 -6.59 34.28 -7.33
C ASP A 213 -6.91 34.31 -8.85
N ASP A 214 -6.20 33.52 -9.69
CA ASP A 214 -6.45 33.36 -11.13
C ASP A 214 -6.30 31.89 -11.58
N HIS A 215 -7.18 31.46 -12.48
CA HIS A 215 -7.14 30.16 -13.14
C HIS A 215 -5.88 29.99 -14.03
N SER A 216 -5.28 31.08 -14.51
CA SER A 216 -4.01 31.03 -15.25
C SER A 216 -2.86 30.47 -14.39
N GLU A 217 -2.72 30.97 -13.16
CA GLU A 217 -1.67 30.58 -12.21
C GLU A 217 -1.77 29.10 -11.80
N TYR A 218 -2.99 28.62 -11.56
CA TYR A 218 -3.27 27.21 -11.31
C TYR A 218 -2.87 26.33 -12.51
N CYS A 219 -3.15 26.78 -13.73
CA CYS A 219 -2.74 26.09 -14.96
C CYS A 219 -1.21 26.09 -15.16
N ASP A 220 -0.52 27.18 -14.82
CA ASP A 220 0.94 27.27 -14.90
C ASP A 220 1.63 26.33 -13.91
N LEU A 221 1.15 26.25 -12.65
CA LEU A 221 1.67 25.29 -11.68
C LEU A 221 1.38 23.84 -12.08
N ILE A 222 0.23 23.55 -12.68
CA ILE A 222 -0.03 22.25 -13.33
C ILE A 222 0.95 22.01 -14.50
N GLY A 223 1.29 23.03 -15.27
CA GLY A 223 2.29 22.97 -16.33
C GLY A 223 3.69 22.65 -15.81
N ILE A 224 4.09 23.24 -14.68
CA ILE A 224 5.37 22.99 -14.02
C ILE A 224 5.40 21.59 -13.38
N ALA A 225 4.33 21.19 -12.68
CA ALA A 225 4.19 19.83 -12.16
C ALA A 225 4.29 18.79 -13.30
N LYS A 226 3.56 19.02 -14.40
CA LYS A 226 3.68 18.22 -15.62
C LYS A 226 5.12 18.19 -16.11
N LYS A 227 5.79 19.32 -16.31
CA LYS A 227 7.19 19.36 -16.77
C LYS A 227 8.15 18.60 -15.84
N LYS A 228 7.96 18.70 -14.51
CA LYS A 228 8.79 18.01 -13.50
C LYS A 228 8.54 16.50 -13.42
N PHE A 229 7.33 16.03 -13.71
CA PHE A 229 6.95 14.61 -13.55
C PHE A 229 6.63 13.87 -14.88
N GLN A 230 6.61 14.55 -16.04
CA GLN A 230 6.34 13.95 -17.37
C GLN A 230 7.59 13.44 -18.11
N THR A 231 8.77 13.43 -17.49
CA THR A 231 9.91 12.61 -17.95
C THR A 231 9.73 11.12 -17.64
N ILE A 232 8.54 10.70 -17.20
CA ILE A 232 8.03 9.33 -17.32
C ILE A 232 7.18 9.26 -18.61
N PRO A 233 7.53 8.44 -19.62
CA PRO A 233 6.82 8.42 -20.90
C PRO A 233 5.32 8.07 -20.77
N TYR A 234 4.48 8.93 -21.36
CA TYR A 234 3.15 8.62 -21.91
C TYR A 234 2.24 7.62 -21.16
N LEU A 235 1.81 7.93 -19.94
CA LEU A 235 0.62 7.29 -19.33
C LEU A 235 -0.38 8.25 -18.67
N CYS A 236 0.00 9.51 -18.43
CA CYS A 236 -0.78 10.46 -17.61
C CYS A 236 -1.92 11.18 -18.36
N LYS A 237 -2.62 10.49 -19.26
CA LYS A 237 -3.92 10.93 -19.82
C LYS A 237 -5.10 10.04 -19.40
N ASN A 238 -4.82 8.85 -18.84
CA ASN A 238 -5.85 7.94 -18.34
C ASN A 238 -6.09 8.09 -16.83
N VAL A 239 -5.11 8.57 -16.05
CA VAL A 239 -5.17 8.61 -14.57
C VAL A 239 -6.39 9.38 -14.01
N CYS A 240 -6.74 10.54 -14.57
CA CYS A 240 -7.93 11.31 -14.13
C CYS A 240 -9.28 10.69 -14.54
N LYS A 241 -9.29 9.66 -15.42
CA LYS A 241 -10.49 8.85 -15.69
C LYS A 241 -10.49 7.54 -14.90
N LEU A 242 -9.33 7.12 -14.39
CA LEU A 242 -9.18 5.95 -13.55
C LEU A 242 -9.60 6.21 -12.10
N GLN A 243 -9.26 7.34 -11.47
CA GLN A 243 -9.52 7.53 -10.02
C GLN A 243 -11.00 7.38 -9.60
N PHE A 244 -11.96 7.74 -10.45
CA PHE A 244 -13.39 7.55 -10.14
C PHE A 244 -13.91 6.12 -10.43
N THR A 245 -13.23 5.39 -11.32
CA THR A 245 -13.56 3.99 -11.63
C THR A 245 -12.90 3.03 -10.63
N TYR A 246 -11.69 3.38 -10.17
CA TYR A 246 -10.88 2.59 -9.25
C TYR A 246 -11.39 2.64 -7.81
N PHE A 247 -12.08 3.71 -7.39
CA PHE A 247 -12.69 3.76 -6.05
C PHE A 247 -13.84 2.75 -5.89
N VAL A 248 -14.52 2.40 -6.99
CA VAL A 248 -15.50 1.30 -7.01
C VAL A 248 -14.78 -0.06 -7.07
N PHE A 249 -13.76 -0.18 -7.94
CA PHE A 249 -12.89 -1.38 -8.04
C PHE A 249 -12.16 -1.73 -6.72
N PHE A 250 -11.92 -0.74 -5.85
CA PHE A 250 -11.22 -0.90 -4.57
C PHE A 250 -11.97 -1.79 -3.57
N PHE A 251 -13.30 -1.71 -3.57
CA PHE A 251 -14.17 -2.57 -2.75
C PHE A 251 -14.36 -3.98 -3.37
N GLU A 252 -14.11 -4.09 -4.68
CA GLU A 252 -14.41 -5.28 -5.47
C GLU A 252 -13.20 -6.25 -5.49
N MET A 253 -11.97 -5.74 -5.54
CA MET A 253 -10.76 -6.59 -5.64
C MET A 253 -10.25 -7.14 -4.31
N ALA A 254 -10.52 -6.46 -3.19
CA ALA A 254 -10.21 -6.98 -1.85
C ALA A 254 -11.06 -8.23 -1.52
N LEU A 255 -12.25 -8.35 -2.11
CA LEU A 255 -13.15 -9.46 -1.87
C LEU A 255 -12.89 -10.66 -2.78
N THR A 256 -12.25 -10.50 -3.95
CA THR A 256 -12.09 -11.58 -4.94
C THR A 256 -10.94 -12.53 -4.64
N ILE A 257 -9.80 -12.02 -4.17
CA ILE A 257 -8.73 -12.88 -3.64
C ILE A 257 -9.23 -13.56 -2.36
N LEU A 258 -10.00 -12.86 -1.54
CA LEU A 258 -10.59 -13.34 -0.29
C LEU A 258 -11.65 -14.46 -0.48
N VAL A 259 -12.05 -14.79 -1.71
CA VAL A 259 -12.91 -15.95 -2.01
C VAL A 259 -12.14 -17.16 -2.54
N LEU A 260 -10.86 -16.99 -2.90
CA LEU A 260 -9.92 -18.12 -2.94
C LEU A 260 -9.75 -18.79 -1.56
N PHE A 261 -10.33 -18.20 -0.50
CA PHE A 261 -10.37 -18.71 0.87
C PHE A 261 -11.72 -19.40 1.22
N LEU A 262 -12.65 -19.67 0.27
CA LEU A 262 -14.04 -20.12 0.56
C LEU A 262 -14.65 -21.22 -0.37
N SER A 263 -13.87 -22.13 -0.98
CA SER A 263 -14.31 -23.21 -1.91
C SER A 263 -13.82 -24.60 -1.50
N ALA A 264 -14.35 -25.79 -1.88
CA ALA A 264 -15.27 -26.26 -2.93
C ALA A 264 -15.98 -27.56 -2.40
N THR A 265 -16.68 -28.46 -3.11
CA THR A 265 -16.43 -29.09 -4.43
C THR A 265 -17.73 -29.49 -5.17
N LEU A 266 -17.63 -29.88 -6.45
CA LEU A 266 -18.41 -30.98 -7.06
C LEU A 266 -17.70 -31.46 -8.34
N THR A 267 -17.47 -32.76 -8.50
CA THR A 267 -16.74 -33.33 -9.65
C THR A 267 -17.67 -33.61 -10.84
N LEU A 268 -17.60 -32.76 -11.87
CA LEU A 268 -18.12 -33.08 -13.20
C LEU A 268 -17.08 -32.73 -14.26
N ALA A 269 -16.83 -33.66 -15.19
CA ALA A 269 -15.65 -33.60 -16.06
C ALA A 269 -15.85 -32.75 -17.33
N GLN A 270 -15.08 -31.66 -17.45
CA GLN A 270 -14.55 -30.98 -18.66
C GLN A 270 -13.89 -29.66 -18.19
N SER A 271 -12.84 -29.10 -18.80
CA SER A 271 -12.29 -29.25 -20.16
C SER A 271 -10.76 -29.42 -20.20
N LYS A 272 -10.16 -29.52 -21.40
CA LYS A 272 -8.69 -29.67 -21.61
C LYS A 272 -7.98 -28.31 -21.77
N ASP A 273 -7.92 -27.50 -20.73
CA ASP A 273 -6.90 -26.44 -20.63
C ASP A 273 -6.14 -26.64 -19.31
N VAL A 274 -4.81 -26.50 -19.35
CA VAL A 274 -3.91 -26.76 -18.23
C VAL A 274 -3.63 -25.45 -17.50
N GLY A 275 -3.69 -25.47 -16.17
CA GLY A 275 -3.24 -24.35 -15.34
C GLY A 275 -1.71 -24.33 -15.20
N HIS A 276 -1.10 -23.18 -15.45
CA HIS A 276 0.34 -22.96 -15.30
C HIS A 276 0.70 -21.98 -14.18
N ILE A 277 -0.30 -21.38 -13.54
CA ILE A 277 -0.16 -20.71 -12.23
C ILE A 277 -1.16 -21.34 -11.27
N SER A 278 -0.72 -21.75 -10.09
CA SER A 278 -1.59 -22.14 -8.99
C SER A 278 -1.44 -21.20 -7.80
N VAL A 279 -2.54 -20.92 -7.12
CA VAL A 279 -2.58 -20.14 -5.88
C VAL A 279 -3.14 -21.04 -4.79
N LEU A 280 -2.29 -21.39 -3.82
CA LEU A 280 -2.64 -22.21 -2.67
C LEU A 280 -2.73 -21.33 -1.41
N VAL A 281 -3.88 -21.36 -0.77
CA VAL A 281 -4.17 -20.76 0.53
C VAL A 281 -4.04 -21.83 1.60
N SER A 282 -3.19 -21.60 2.61
CA SER A 282 -2.99 -22.54 3.72
C SER A 282 -3.98 -22.31 4.87
N GLU A 283 -3.98 -23.19 5.87
CA GLU A 283 -4.76 -23.07 7.10
C GLU A 283 -4.58 -21.69 7.77
N THR A 284 -3.34 -21.22 7.87
CA THR A 284 -3.01 -19.88 8.41
C THR A 284 -3.61 -18.75 7.57
N GLY A 285 -3.70 -18.94 6.25
CA GLY A 285 -4.36 -18.01 5.34
C GLY A 285 -5.89 -18.01 5.54
N LEU A 286 -6.51 -19.19 5.65
CA LEU A 286 -7.94 -19.33 5.93
C LEU A 286 -8.32 -18.69 7.26
N GLU A 287 -7.55 -18.92 8.33
CA GLU A 287 -7.75 -18.30 9.64
C GLU A 287 -7.66 -16.76 9.59
N PHE A 288 -6.67 -16.21 8.87
CA PHE A 288 -6.57 -14.76 8.65
C PHE A 288 -7.78 -14.21 7.90
N ALA A 289 -8.23 -14.87 6.83
CA ALA A 289 -9.39 -14.45 6.06
C ALA A 289 -10.69 -14.52 6.87
N LYS A 290 -10.87 -15.56 7.70
CA LYS A 290 -12.00 -15.68 8.64
C LYS A 290 -12.10 -14.46 9.54
N ASP A 291 -11.01 -14.07 10.20
CA ASP A 291 -11.06 -12.99 11.19
C ASP A 291 -11.29 -11.63 10.51
N PHE A 292 -10.65 -11.39 9.36
CA PHE A 292 -10.92 -10.23 8.51
C PHE A 292 -12.39 -10.15 8.07
N PHE A 293 -12.96 -11.27 7.59
CA PHE A 293 -14.37 -11.32 7.16
C PHE A 293 -15.35 -11.09 8.30
N ILE A 294 -15.13 -11.68 9.48
CA ILE A 294 -16.02 -11.50 10.63
C ILE A 294 -16.05 -10.02 11.02
N HIS A 295 -14.88 -9.38 11.10
CA HIS A 295 -14.77 -7.94 11.35
C HIS A 295 -15.50 -7.12 10.28
N GLU A 296 -15.25 -7.39 8.99
CA GLU A 296 -15.83 -6.63 7.88
C GLU A 296 -17.35 -6.80 7.73
N VAL A 297 -17.88 -8.01 7.99
CA VAL A 297 -19.33 -8.25 8.00
C VAL A 297 -19.99 -7.51 9.17
N ILE A 298 -19.37 -7.49 10.35
CA ILE A 298 -19.87 -6.76 11.52
C ILE A 298 -19.86 -5.24 11.25
N SER A 299 -18.71 -4.69 10.82
CA SER A 299 -18.52 -3.25 10.59
C SER A 299 -19.44 -2.68 9.48
N THR A 300 -19.67 -3.43 8.40
CA THR A 300 -20.43 -2.96 7.22
C THR A 300 -21.89 -3.40 7.17
N THR A 301 -22.41 -4.05 8.22
CA THR A 301 -23.81 -4.54 8.23
C THR A 301 -24.60 -4.07 9.45
N ILE A 302 -23.92 -3.68 10.54
CA ILE A 302 -24.56 -3.10 11.72
C ILE A 302 -24.78 -1.59 11.50
N PRO A 303 -25.95 -1.02 11.85
CA PRO A 303 -27.10 -1.67 12.49
C PRO A 303 -27.96 -2.49 11.52
N ILE A 304 -28.37 -3.69 11.94
CA ILE A 304 -29.25 -4.58 11.18
C ILE A 304 -30.69 -4.32 11.60
N GLN A 305 -31.53 -3.85 10.68
CA GLN A 305 -32.97 -3.67 10.90
C GLN A 305 -33.73 -5.00 10.73
N LEU A 306 -34.60 -5.29 11.70
CA LEU A 306 -35.46 -6.48 11.76
C LEU A 306 -36.92 -6.06 11.46
N PRO A 307 -37.74 -6.96 10.86
CA PRO A 307 -39.14 -6.67 10.59
C PRO A 307 -39.98 -6.55 11.87
N ASN A 308 -40.92 -5.60 11.87
CA ASN A 308 -41.89 -5.40 12.95
C ASN A 308 -42.65 -6.70 13.29
N ILE A 309 -42.97 -6.89 14.57
CA ILE A 309 -43.63 -8.10 15.08
C ILE A 309 -44.94 -7.72 15.78
N GLU A 310 -46.08 -8.10 15.18
CA GLU A 310 -47.40 -7.93 15.81
C GLU A 310 -47.94 -9.26 16.36
N LYS A 311 -48.55 -9.22 17.55
CA LYS A 311 -49.17 -10.39 18.17
C LYS A 311 -50.40 -10.02 19.00
N LYS A 312 -51.40 -10.91 19.01
CA LYS A 312 -52.56 -10.82 19.91
C LYS A 312 -52.33 -11.77 21.08
N VAL A 313 -52.11 -11.22 22.27
CA VAL A 313 -51.81 -11.99 23.50
C VAL A 313 -53.07 -12.07 24.36
N LYS A 314 -53.39 -13.25 24.88
CA LYS A 314 -54.48 -13.43 25.83
C LYS A 314 -53.93 -13.33 27.25
N ILE A 315 -54.15 -12.20 27.91
CA ILE A 315 -53.69 -11.94 29.27
C ILE A 315 -54.82 -12.36 30.24
N PRO A 316 -54.52 -13.12 31.31
CA PRO A 316 -55.49 -13.40 32.36
C PRO A 316 -56.15 -12.12 32.89
N LEU A 317 -57.44 -12.19 33.26
CA LEU A 317 -58.27 -11.08 33.75
C LEU A 317 -58.55 -9.93 32.75
N ILE A 318 -57.68 -9.66 31.76
CA ILE A 318 -57.81 -8.53 30.82
C ILE A 318 -58.38 -8.95 29.45
N GLY A 319 -58.06 -10.16 28.97
CA GLY A 319 -58.53 -10.69 27.68
C GLY A 319 -57.50 -10.56 26.55
N LYS A 320 -57.95 -10.39 25.30
CA LYS A 320 -57.04 -10.29 24.14
C LYS A 320 -56.53 -8.85 23.97
N VAL A 321 -55.23 -8.66 24.13
CA VAL A 321 -54.52 -7.39 23.92
C VAL A 321 -53.76 -7.47 22.59
N GLY A 322 -53.80 -6.41 21.78
CA GLY A 322 -52.92 -6.26 20.62
C GLY A 322 -51.60 -5.66 21.07
N MET A 323 -50.48 -6.31 20.73
CA MET A 323 -49.12 -5.89 21.06
C MET A 323 -48.28 -5.85 19.79
N GLY A 324 -47.43 -4.82 19.67
CA GLY A 324 -46.53 -4.64 18.54
C GLY A 324 -45.11 -4.30 19.01
N LEU A 325 -44.13 -4.88 18.32
CA LEU A 325 -42.72 -4.50 18.39
C LEU A 325 -42.33 -3.85 17.07
N SER A 326 -41.68 -2.69 17.12
CA SER A 326 -41.25 -1.90 15.97
C SER A 326 -39.84 -1.38 16.17
N ASN A 327 -39.22 -0.84 15.10
CA ASN A 327 -37.87 -0.23 15.18
C ASN A 327 -36.82 -1.20 15.78
N ILE A 328 -36.98 -2.49 15.45
CA ILE A 328 -36.17 -3.56 16.02
C ILE A 328 -34.83 -3.57 15.28
N GLN A 329 -33.74 -3.28 15.98
CA GLN A 329 -32.41 -3.23 15.39
C GLN A 329 -31.37 -3.97 16.23
N ILE A 330 -30.49 -4.74 15.58
CA ILE A 330 -29.22 -5.20 16.16
C ILE A 330 -28.21 -4.08 15.96
N TYR A 331 -27.66 -3.53 17.04
CA TYR A 331 -26.71 -2.41 17.00
C TYR A 331 -25.30 -2.77 17.49
N ALA A 332 -25.09 -3.96 18.06
CA ALA A 332 -23.76 -4.51 18.32
C ALA A 332 -23.78 -6.05 18.25
N VAL A 333 -22.67 -6.65 17.84
CA VAL A 333 -22.42 -8.10 17.82
C VAL A 333 -21.00 -8.34 18.33
N ASP A 334 -20.84 -9.34 19.20
CA ASP A 334 -19.54 -9.79 19.74
C ASP A 334 -19.34 -11.28 19.40
N VAL A 335 -18.19 -11.60 18.80
CA VAL A 335 -17.81 -12.94 18.32
C VAL A 335 -16.50 -13.34 18.98
N GLN A 336 -16.59 -14.27 19.94
CA GLN A 336 -15.45 -14.72 20.74
C GLN A 336 -14.84 -16.04 20.23
N SER A 337 -15.61 -16.84 19.48
CA SER A 337 -15.17 -18.13 18.95
C SER A 337 -15.67 -18.32 17.53
N SER A 338 -14.74 -18.55 16.62
CA SER A 338 -14.97 -18.81 15.21
C SER A 338 -13.96 -19.85 14.70
N ARG A 339 -14.36 -20.64 13.70
CA ARG A 339 -13.51 -21.66 13.04
C ARG A 339 -13.84 -21.69 11.56
N ILE A 340 -12.83 -21.89 10.72
CA ILE A 340 -12.98 -22.14 9.29
C ILE A 340 -12.44 -23.53 8.96
N GLU A 341 -13.16 -24.27 8.12
CA GLU A 341 -12.83 -25.66 7.78
C GLU A 341 -13.08 -25.91 6.29
N THR A 342 -12.22 -26.73 5.69
CA THR A 342 -12.44 -27.32 4.37
C THR A 342 -13.11 -28.68 4.57
N GLY A 343 -14.23 -28.92 3.89
CA GLY A 343 -14.96 -30.19 3.93
C GLY A 343 -15.29 -30.70 2.52
N GLU A 344 -15.85 -31.91 2.39
CA GLU A 344 -16.15 -32.50 1.08
C GLU A 344 -17.09 -31.61 0.22
N ASP A 345 -18.05 -30.94 0.86
CA ASP A 345 -19.12 -30.16 0.22
C ASP A 345 -18.83 -28.65 0.06
N GLY A 346 -17.91 -28.08 0.84
CA GLY A 346 -17.68 -26.63 0.87
C GLY A 346 -16.58 -26.19 1.83
N ILE A 347 -16.32 -24.88 1.86
CA ILE A 347 -15.75 -24.27 3.06
C ILE A 347 -16.86 -23.91 4.03
N VAL A 348 -16.63 -24.26 5.28
CA VAL A 348 -17.55 -24.10 6.40
C VAL A 348 -16.96 -23.06 7.35
N LEU A 349 -17.59 -21.89 7.41
CA LEU A 349 -17.39 -20.92 8.48
C LEU A 349 -18.37 -21.22 9.61
N SER A 350 -17.84 -21.45 10.80
CA SER A 350 -18.63 -21.67 12.02
C SER A 350 -18.31 -20.59 13.05
N VAL A 351 -19.33 -19.92 13.58
CA VAL A 351 -19.26 -19.02 14.73
C VAL A 351 -20.05 -19.65 15.87
N SER A 352 -19.49 -19.64 17.08
CA SER A 352 -20.10 -20.30 18.25
C SER A 352 -20.16 -19.35 19.44
N GLY A 353 -21.30 -19.33 20.13
CA GLY A 353 -21.45 -18.60 21.38
C GLY A 353 -21.51 -17.08 21.26
N ALA A 354 -21.67 -16.52 20.05
CA ALA A 354 -21.71 -15.07 19.85
C ALA A 354 -22.85 -14.40 20.63
N THR A 355 -22.68 -13.12 20.94
CA THR A 355 -23.71 -12.30 21.59
C THR A 355 -24.06 -11.09 20.73
N ALA A 356 -25.27 -10.57 20.89
CA ALA A 356 -25.71 -9.39 20.15
C ALA A 356 -26.61 -8.52 21.03
N ASP A 357 -26.48 -7.20 20.89
CA ASP A 357 -27.29 -6.22 21.58
C ASP A 357 -28.26 -5.55 20.60
N LEU A 358 -29.53 -5.57 20.99
CA LEU A 358 -30.65 -5.09 20.21
C LEU A 358 -31.42 -4.01 20.96
N SER A 359 -32.02 -3.08 20.23
CA SER A 359 -33.05 -2.16 20.73
C SER A 359 -34.33 -2.34 19.93
N MET A 360 -35.47 -2.08 20.57
CA MET A 360 -36.79 -2.11 19.94
C MET A 360 -37.77 -1.20 20.67
N ASP A 361 -38.75 -0.69 19.96
CA ASP A 361 -39.90 0.00 20.53
C ASP A 361 -41.04 -1.01 20.73
N TRP A 362 -41.69 -0.99 21.89
CA TRP A 362 -42.88 -1.79 22.19
C TRP A 362 -44.12 -0.90 22.27
N SER A 363 -45.27 -1.46 21.90
CA SER A 363 -46.56 -0.83 22.11
C SER A 363 -47.65 -1.86 22.38
N TYR A 364 -48.69 -1.46 23.11
CA TYR A 364 -49.92 -2.25 23.17
C TYR A 364 -51.17 -1.38 23.06
N ALA A 365 -52.24 -1.98 22.57
CA ALA A 365 -53.56 -1.39 22.51
C ALA A 365 -54.63 -2.40 22.95
N TYR A 366 -55.45 -1.98 23.91
CA TYR A 366 -56.60 -2.70 24.41
C TYR A 366 -57.86 -1.81 24.33
N LYS A 367 -58.97 -2.41 23.91
CA LYS A 367 -60.26 -1.74 23.80
C LYS A 367 -61.35 -2.63 24.42
N ALA A 368 -61.83 -2.22 25.60
CA ALA A 368 -63.05 -2.75 26.19
C ALA A 368 -64.27 -1.96 25.68
N SER A 369 -65.48 -2.43 25.99
CA SER A 369 -66.73 -1.80 25.55
C SER A 369 -66.96 -0.37 26.08
N PHE A 370 -66.21 0.06 27.10
CA PHE A 370 -66.39 1.35 27.78
C PHE A 370 -65.09 2.13 28.07
N PHE A 371 -63.91 1.60 27.71
CA PHE A 371 -62.63 2.33 27.78
C PHE A 371 -61.56 1.75 26.83
N LYS A 372 -60.56 2.56 26.49
CA LYS A 372 -59.38 2.19 25.70
C LYS A 372 -58.12 2.44 26.54
N ILE A 373 -57.21 1.47 26.59
CA ILE A 373 -55.87 1.63 27.18
C ILE A 373 -54.86 1.38 26.07
N SER A 374 -53.86 2.24 25.94
CA SER A 374 -52.72 2.03 25.06
C SER A 374 -51.49 2.67 25.67
N ASP A 375 -50.36 2.01 25.51
CA ASP A 375 -49.08 2.42 26.08
C ASP A 375 -47.94 2.02 25.13
N HIS A 376 -46.77 2.62 25.34
CA HIS A 376 -45.59 2.44 24.50
C HIS A 376 -44.30 2.79 25.27
N GLY A 377 -43.17 2.29 24.79
CA GLY A 377 -41.85 2.62 25.31
C GLY A 377 -40.77 1.86 24.56
N ASP A 378 -39.55 1.92 25.06
CA ASP A 378 -38.39 1.22 24.50
C ASP A 378 -38.03 -0.03 25.32
N ALA A 379 -37.30 -0.94 24.68
CA ALA A 379 -36.72 -2.12 25.30
C ALA A 379 -35.36 -2.46 24.67
N SER A 380 -34.44 -2.95 25.48
CA SER A 380 -33.18 -3.55 25.03
C SER A 380 -33.24 -5.07 25.15
N VAL A 381 -32.58 -5.77 24.24
CA VAL A 381 -32.54 -7.24 24.21
C VAL A 381 -31.10 -7.71 24.02
N LYS A 382 -30.61 -8.53 24.96
CA LYS A 382 -29.30 -9.20 24.89
C LYS A 382 -29.49 -10.62 24.38
N VAL A 383 -29.07 -10.89 23.14
CA VAL A 383 -28.99 -12.23 22.54
C VAL A 383 -27.78 -12.96 23.13
N LYS A 384 -27.97 -14.20 23.56
CA LYS A 384 -26.92 -15.03 24.17
C LYS A 384 -26.80 -16.39 23.50
N GLY A 385 -25.58 -16.74 23.12
CA GLY A 385 -25.29 -18.04 22.52
C GLY A 385 -25.91 -18.15 21.13
N MET A 386 -25.56 -17.20 20.26
CA MET A 386 -25.84 -17.25 18.84
C MET A 386 -24.76 -18.10 18.17
N ASP A 387 -25.16 -19.24 17.65
CA ASP A 387 -24.33 -20.13 16.85
C ASP A 387 -24.73 -19.97 15.38
N LEU A 388 -23.75 -19.84 14.49
CA LEU A 388 -23.95 -19.61 13.06
C LEU A 388 -23.06 -20.59 12.30
N LYS A 389 -23.64 -21.35 11.37
CA LYS A 389 -22.91 -22.19 10.42
C LYS A 389 -23.21 -21.74 9.01
N THR A 390 -22.16 -21.55 8.23
CA THR A 390 -22.23 -20.97 6.89
C THR A 390 -21.35 -21.78 5.94
N THR A 391 -21.93 -22.34 4.89
CA THR A 391 -21.25 -23.21 3.91
C THR A 391 -21.24 -22.54 2.53
N VAL A 392 -20.08 -22.56 1.86
CA VAL A 392 -19.88 -22.02 0.51
C VAL A 392 -19.21 -23.06 -0.38
N THR A 393 -19.77 -23.26 -1.57
CA THR A 393 -19.20 -24.12 -2.62
C THR A 393 -18.89 -23.26 -3.85
N LEU A 394 -17.64 -23.28 -4.34
CA LEU A 394 -17.29 -22.66 -5.63
C LEU A 394 -17.12 -23.69 -6.73
N VAL A 395 -17.34 -23.23 -7.97
CA VAL A 395 -17.05 -23.94 -9.21
C VAL A 395 -16.44 -22.96 -10.22
N ASP A 396 -15.73 -23.49 -11.21
CA ASP A 396 -15.47 -22.78 -12.46
C ASP A 396 -16.73 -22.76 -13.34
N ASP A 397 -17.02 -21.59 -13.90
CA ASP A 397 -18.06 -21.34 -14.90
C ASP A 397 -17.39 -20.66 -16.10
N ASN A 398 -16.85 -21.48 -17.00
CA ASN A 398 -16.22 -21.07 -18.26
C ASN A 398 -15.01 -20.13 -18.09
N GLY A 399 -14.06 -20.48 -17.22
CA GLY A 399 -12.87 -19.68 -16.93
C GLY A 399 -13.12 -18.49 -16.02
N SER A 400 -14.13 -18.58 -15.15
CA SER A 400 -14.54 -17.56 -14.16
C SER A 400 -15.12 -18.28 -12.93
N LEU A 401 -14.69 -17.91 -11.72
CA LEU A 401 -15.23 -18.52 -10.51
C LEU A 401 -16.67 -18.08 -10.24
N LYS A 402 -17.42 -18.97 -9.56
CA LYS A 402 -18.83 -18.77 -9.22
C LYS A 402 -19.19 -19.52 -7.95
N ILE A 403 -20.09 -18.96 -7.14
CA ILE A 403 -20.62 -19.64 -5.96
C ILE A 403 -21.83 -20.51 -6.34
N ALA A 404 -21.62 -21.83 -6.38
CA ALA A 404 -22.63 -22.82 -6.76
C ALA A 404 -23.71 -23.01 -5.69
N SER A 405 -23.32 -23.09 -4.41
CA SER A 405 -24.23 -23.29 -3.28
C SER A 405 -23.90 -22.33 -2.13
N ARG A 406 -24.93 -21.93 -1.37
CA ARG A 406 -24.85 -21.00 -0.23
C ARG A 406 -25.84 -21.44 0.84
N GLU A 407 -25.33 -21.92 1.95
CA GLU A 407 -26.15 -22.27 3.11
C GLU A 407 -25.72 -21.44 4.32
N SER A 408 -26.68 -20.97 5.10
CA SER A 408 -26.41 -20.20 6.31
C SER A 408 -27.50 -20.48 7.34
N ASP A 409 -27.18 -21.28 8.34
CA ASP A 409 -28.08 -21.57 9.47
C ASP A 409 -27.62 -20.83 10.72
N CYS A 410 -28.53 -20.06 11.31
CA CYS A 410 -28.32 -19.35 12.57
C CYS A 410 -29.24 -19.93 13.64
N LYS A 411 -28.73 -20.11 14.85
CA LYS A 411 -29.44 -20.64 16.02
C LYS A 411 -29.15 -19.79 17.24
N VAL A 412 -30.18 -19.36 17.96
CA VAL A 412 -30.04 -18.57 19.19
C VAL A 412 -30.51 -19.38 20.40
N LYS A 413 -29.61 -19.58 21.37
CA LYS A 413 -29.90 -20.36 22.59
C LYS A 413 -30.91 -19.66 23.51
N SER A 414 -30.78 -18.34 23.70
CA SER A 414 -31.69 -17.56 24.56
C SER A 414 -31.56 -16.05 24.32
N ILE A 415 -32.54 -15.29 24.79
CA ILE A 415 -32.47 -13.81 24.85
C ILE A 415 -32.86 -13.31 26.24
N GLY A 416 -32.28 -12.20 26.68
CA GLY A 416 -32.73 -11.45 27.86
C GLY A 416 -33.36 -10.13 27.43
N ILE A 417 -34.61 -9.88 27.80
CA ILE A 417 -35.36 -8.66 27.46
C ILE A 417 -35.42 -7.74 28.68
N HIS A 418 -34.96 -6.49 28.52
CA HIS A 418 -35.09 -5.42 29.51
C HIS A 418 -36.01 -4.33 28.95
N ILE A 419 -37.18 -4.16 29.57
CA ILE A 419 -38.19 -3.19 29.15
C ILE A 419 -38.10 -1.95 30.04
N ASN A 420 -37.98 -0.77 29.42
CA ASN A 420 -38.01 0.52 30.10
C ASN A 420 -39.46 1.01 30.16
N GLY A 421 -40.02 1.13 31.39
CA GLY A 421 -41.41 1.56 31.60
C GLY A 421 -42.03 1.06 32.90
N GLY A 422 -43.02 1.78 33.44
CA GLY A 422 -43.56 1.55 34.79
C GLY A 422 -44.59 0.41 34.95
N ALA A 423 -44.74 -0.49 33.98
CA ALA A 423 -45.83 -1.48 33.94
C ALA A 423 -45.38 -2.90 34.37
N SER A 424 -45.20 -3.13 35.68
CA SER A 424 -44.67 -4.39 36.23
C SER A 424 -45.43 -5.68 35.83
N TRP A 425 -46.69 -5.59 35.41
CA TRP A 425 -47.50 -6.73 34.94
C TRP A 425 -47.23 -7.12 33.47
N LEU A 426 -46.54 -6.27 32.71
CA LEU A 426 -46.28 -6.44 31.28
C LEU A 426 -45.12 -7.41 31.00
N TYR A 427 -44.09 -7.39 31.86
CA TYR A 427 -42.78 -8.05 31.64
C TYR A 427 -42.90 -9.53 31.27
N GLN A 428 -43.48 -10.37 32.14
CA GLN A 428 -43.58 -11.81 31.88
C GLN A 428 -44.46 -12.10 30.65
N GLY A 429 -45.56 -11.37 30.49
CA GLY A 429 -46.47 -11.54 29.36
C GLY A 429 -45.85 -11.18 28.01
N VAL A 430 -44.92 -10.21 27.97
CA VAL A 430 -44.18 -9.85 26.75
C VAL A 430 -43.05 -10.84 26.48
N VAL A 431 -42.29 -11.27 27.51
CA VAL A 431 -41.25 -12.30 27.36
C VAL A 431 -41.86 -13.60 26.81
N ASP A 432 -42.84 -14.18 27.50
CA ASP A 432 -43.49 -15.43 27.10
C ASP A 432 -44.16 -15.35 25.71
N ALA A 433 -44.68 -14.18 25.35
CA ALA A 433 -45.35 -13.97 24.07
C ALA A 433 -44.39 -13.75 22.89
N PHE A 434 -43.29 -13.01 23.09
CA PHE A 434 -42.44 -12.56 22.01
C PHE A 434 -41.09 -13.27 21.90
N GLU A 435 -40.57 -13.90 22.96
CA GLU A 435 -39.24 -14.51 22.97
C GLU A 435 -38.95 -15.39 21.74
N LYS A 436 -39.76 -16.43 21.52
CA LYS A 436 -39.62 -17.34 20.37
C LYS A 436 -39.74 -16.64 19.02
N LYS A 437 -40.48 -15.53 18.95
CA LYS A 437 -40.68 -14.76 17.71
C LYS A 437 -39.53 -13.76 17.47
N ILE A 438 -38.95 -13.19 18.53
CA ILE A 438 -37.72 -12.39 18.44
C ILE A 438 -36.57 -13.32 18.03
N ILE A 439 -36.37 -14.45 18.70
CA ILE A 439 -35.38 -15.48 18.36
C ILE A 439 -35.46 -15.85 16.87
N SER A 440 -36.62 -16.34 16.41
CA SER A 440 -36.77 -16.74 15.01
C SER A 440 -36.65 -15.57 14.02
N THR A 441 -37.00 -14.34 14.41
CA THR A 441 -36.75 -13.17 13.54
C THR A 441 -35.26 -12.81 13.48
N VAL A 442 -34.51 -12.92 14.58
CA VAL A 442 -33.04 -12.74 14.61
C VAL A 442 -32.36 -13.78 13.74
N GLU A 443 -32.63 -15.07 13.98
CA GLU A 443 -32.06 -16.20 13.22
C GLU A 443 -32.25 -16.02 11.71
N ASN A 444 -33.50 -15.78 11.28
CA ASN A 444 -33.82 -15.58 9.87
C ASN A 444 -33.19 -14.29 9.30
N THR A 445 -33.13 -13.19 10.06
CA THR A 445 -32.60 -11.91 9.54
C THR A 445 -31.08 -11.98 9.37
N VAL A 446 -30.37 -12.60 10.32
CA VAL A 446 -28.91 -12.81 10.26
C VAL A 446 -28.55 -13.72 9.08
N SER A 447 -29.18 -14.90 8.97
CA SER A 447 -28.96 -15.81 7.83
C SER A 447 -29.24 -15.14 6.48
N ASN A 448 -30.35 -14.41 6.34
CA ASN A 448 -30.68 -13.72 5.09
C ASN A 448 -29.69 -12.60 4.75
N LYS A 449 -29.15 -11.88 5.75
CA LYS A 449 -28.13 -10.84 5.52
C LYS A 449 -26.79 -11.41 5.07
N ILE A 450 -26.40 -12.56 5.61
CA ILE A 450 -25.20 -13.30 5.15
C ILE A 450 -25.40 -13.75 3.71
N LEU A 451 -26.53 -14.37 3.38
CA LEU A 451 -26.87 -14.77 2.00
C LEU A 451 -26.93 -13.57 1.03
N GLU A 452 -27.34 -12.38 1.49
CA GLU A 452 -27.27 -11.15 0.69
C GLU A 452 -25.83 -10.71 0.41
N LYS A 453 -24.95 -10.71 1.42
CA LYS A 453 -23.52 -10.39 1.27
C LYS A 453 -22.84 -11.40 0.33
N MET A 454 -23.18 -12.69 0.42
CA MET A 454 -22.71 -13.72 -0.51
C MET A 454 -23.25 -13.57 -1.95
N LYS A 455 -24.34 -12.85 -2.19
CA LYS A 455 -24.77 -12.52 -3.56
C LYS A 455 -23.87 -11.47 -4.18
N LYS A 456 -23.46 -10.47 -3.40
CA LYS A 456 -22.45 -9.48 -3.83
C LYS A 456 -21.12 -10.19 -4.12
N LEU A 457 -20.68 -11.06 -3.21
CA LEU A 457 -19.50 -11.93 -3.33
C LEU A 457 -19.45 -12.77 -4.63
N ASP A 458 -20.58 -13.36 -5.02
CA ASP A 458 -20.69 -14.15 -6.26
C ASP A 458 -20.68 -13.28 -7.52
N THR A 459 -21.33 -12.11 -7.46
CA THR A 459 -21.29 -11.14 -8.57
C THR A 459 -19.85 -10.66 -8.81
N LEU A 460 -19.10 -10.49 -7.72
CA LEU A 460 -17.69 -10.12 -7.70
C LEU A 460 -16.78 -11.18 -8.31
N LEU A 461 -16.92 -12.45 -7.91
CA LEU A 461 -16.20 -13.56 -8.54
C LEU A 461 -16.40 -13.62 -10.05
N GLN A 462 -17.65 -13.50 -10.51
CA GLN A 462 -17.99 -13.55 -11.93
C GLN A 462 -17.49 -12.31 -12.71
N SER A 463 -17.21 -11.20 -12.01
CA SER A 463 -16.64 -9.98 -12.60
C SER A 463 -15.12 -10.03 -12.78
N LEU A 464 -14.44 -11.06 -12.26
CA LEU A 464 -12.98 -11.19 -12.34
C LEU A 464 -12.47 -11.10 -13.80
N PRO A 465 -11.42 -10.30 -14.05
CA PRO A 465 -10.89 -10.12 -15.40
C PRO A 465 -10.26 -11.43 -15.89
N LYS A 466 -10.75 -11.95 -17.01
CA LYS A 466 -10.19 -13.14 -17.67
C LYS A 466 -8.84 -12.87 -18.35
N ASN A 467 -8.45 -11.61 -18.50
CA ASN A 467 -7.13 -11.21 -18.98
C ASN A 467 -6.60 -9.97 -18.26
N LEU A 468 -5.28 -9.89 -18.10
CA LEU A 468 -4.58 -8.74 -17.56
C LEU A 468 -3.68 -8.14 -18.65
N LYS A 469 -3.97 -6.92 -19.10
CA LYS A 469 -3.13 -6.23 -20.08
C LYS A 469 -1.86 -5.71 -19.42
N ILE A 470 -0.70 -6.08 -19.99
CA ILE A 470 0.62 -5.67 -19.52
C ILE A 470 1.11 -4.46 -20.32
N ASP A 471 0.90 -4.48 -21.64
CA ASP A 471 1.10 -3.33 -22.52
C ASP A 471 0.14 -3.39 -23.73
N ASP A 472 0.35 -2.50 -24.72
CA ASP A 472 -0.49 -2.40 -25.92
C ASP A 472 -0.51 -3.67 -26.79
N ASN A 473 0.42 -4.61 -26.61
CA ASN A 473 0.60 -5.80 -27.46
C ASN A 473 0.52 -7.12 -26.66
N VAL A 474 0.65 -7.07 -25.34
CA VAL A 474 0.79 -8.26 -24.49
C VAL A 474 -0.21 -8.24 -23.33
N ALA A 475 -0.89 -9.36 -23.13
CA ALA A 475 -1.73 -9.63 -21.98
C ALA A 475 -1.39 -11.00 -21.36
N VAL A 476 -1.85 -11.25 -20.14
CA VAL A 476 -1.77 -12.55 -19.46
C VAL A 476 -3.18 -13.13 -19.33
N ASN A 477 -3.33 -14.42 -19.60
CA ASN A 477 -4.57 -15.15 -19.40
C ASN A 477 -4.80 -15.44 -17.92
N LEU A 478 -5.91 -14.96 -17.38
CA LEU A 478 -6.33 -15.18 -15.99
C LEU A 478 -7.54 -16.12 -15.88
N THR A 479 -7.96 -16.79 -16.97
CA THR A 479 -9.02 -17.79 -16.90
C THR A 479 -8.64 -18.93 -15.95
N PHE A 480 -9.56 -19.26 -15.04
CA PHE A 480 -9.50 -20.47 -14.23
C PHE A 480 -9.52 -21.72 -15.11
N THR A 481 -8.78 -22.75 -14.72
CA THR A 481 -8.60 -24.00 -15.49
C THR A 481 -9.23 -25.21 -14.82
N GLY A 482 -10.26 -24.99 -14.00
CA GLY A 482 -11.01 -26.02 -13.30
C GLY A 482 -11.56 -25.53 -11.96
N ASN A 483 -12.34 -26.39 -11.30
CA ASN A 483 -12.85 -26.14 -9.96
C ASN A 483 -11.69 -26.03 -8.96
N PRO A 484 -11.79 -25.16 -7.93
CA PRO A 484 -10.86 -25.17 -6.81
C PRO A 484 -10.73 -26.54 -6.16
N VAL A 485 -9.50 -26.88 -5.78
CA VAL A 485 -9.15 -28.12 -5.09
C VAL A 485 -9.12 -27.85 -3.60
N LEU A 486 -9.73 -28.74 -2.82
CA LEU A 486 -9.64 -28.74 -1.37
C LEU A 486 -8.62 -29.75 -0.86
N GLY A 487 -7.73 -29.28 0.01
CA GLY A 487 -6.91 -30.11 0.89
C GLY A 487 -7.33 -29.95 2.35
N ASP A 488 -6.62 -30.66 3.23
CA ASP A 488 -6.81 -30.59 4.69
C ASP A 488 -6.50 -29.16 5.18
N SER A 489 -7.54 -28.39 5.49
CA SER A 489 -7.47 -26.95 5.80
C SER A 489 -6.74 -26.10 4.74
N SER A 490 -6.86 -26.42 3.45
CA SER A 490 -6.27 -25.61 2.37
C SER A 490 -7.12 -25.55 1.11
N VAL A 491 -6.97 -24.46 0.35
CA VAL A 491 -7.60 -24.27 -0.98
C VAL A 491 -6.50 -24.07 -2.01
N GLU A 492 -6.56 -24.77 -3.15
CA GLU A 492 -5.73 -24.47 -4.31
C GLU A 492 -6.60 -24.15 -5.53
N VAL A 493 -6.22 -23.10 -6.27
CA VAL A 493 -6.91 -22.66 -7.48
C VAL A 493 -5.91 -22.51 -8.61
N GLU A 494 -6.22 -23.09 -9.77
CA GLU A 494 -5.39 -23.03 -10.97
C GLU A 494 -5.96 -22.02 -11.99
N ILE A 495 -5.07 -21.23 -12.59
CA ILE A 495 -5.35 -20.36 -13.73
C ILE A 495 -4.39 -20.67 -14.87
N SER A 496 -4.79 -20.33 -16.10
CA SER A 496 -3.95 -20.52 -17.28
C SER A 496 -2.60 -19.83 -17.14
N GLY A 497 -2.57 -18.55 -16.76
CA GLY A 497 -1.33 -17.81 -16.46
C GLY A 497 -0.42 -17.50 -17.66
N LEU A 498 -0.73 -18.02 -18.84
CA LEU A 498 0.09 -17.86 -20.04
C LEU A 498 -0.04 -16.47 -20.64
N PHE A 499 1.05 -15.99 -21.24
CA PHE A 499 1.06 -14.73 -21.97
C PHE A 499 0.44 -14.91 -23.36
N MET A 500 -0.27 -13.89 -23.83
CA MET A 500 -1.02 -13.87 -25.09
C MET A 500 -0.93 -12.52 -25.81
N PRO A 501 -1.03 -12.47 -27.14
CA PRO A 501 -1.17 -11.22 -27.89
C PRO A 501 -2.42 -10.44 -27.48
N ASN A 502 -2.32 -9.13 -27.40
CA ASN A 502 -3.44 -8.25 -27.05
C ASN A 502 -4.41 -8.10 -28.24
N GLY A 503 -5.50 -8.87 -28.24
CA GLY A 503 -6.62 -8.69 -29.18
C GLY A 503 -7.09 -9.95 -29.90
N ASP A 504 -6.37 -11.07 -29.82
CA ASP A 504 -6.76 -12.34 -30.42
C ASP A 504 -6.78 -13.48 -29.40
N ASP A 505 -7.71 -14.43 -29.59
CA ASP A 505 -7.90 -15.62 -28.75
C ASP A 505 -6.85 -16.72 -29.06
N VAL A 506 -5.58 -16.32 -29.25
CA VAL A 506 -4.47 -17.23 -29.55
C VAL A 506 -4.11 -18.01 -28.28
N ARG A 507 -4.68 -19.21 -28.17
CA ARG A 507 -4.32 -20.17 -27.12
C ARG A 507 -2.90 -20.66 -27.34
N VAL A 508 -1.98 -20.20 -26.50
CA VAL A 508 -0.70 -20.88 -26.30
C VAL A 508 -1.01 -22.19 -25.57
N SER A 509 -0.73 -23.34 -26.21
CA SER A 509 -0.95 -24.65 -25.59
C SER A 509 0.29 -25.09 -24.83
N GLY A 510 0.27 -24.93 -23.51
CA GLY A 510 1.29 -25.43 -22.61
C GLY A 510 1.11 -26.91 -22.22
N SER A 511 2.11 -27.49 -21.55
CA SER A 511 2.06 -28.85 -21.01
C SER A 511 2.53 -28.91 -19.56
N ARG A 512 1.69 -29.47 -18.68
CA ARG A 512 1.96 -29.54 -17.23
C ARG A 512 3.24 -30.32 -16.94
N SER A 513 4.17 -29.71 -16.23
CA SER A 513 5.50 -30.30 -15.99
C SER A 513 5.95 -30.27 -14.53
N SER A 514 5.31 -29.48 -13.67
CA SER A 514 5.68 -29.34 -12.26
C SER A 514 4.63 -29.90 -11.29
N SER A 515 5.12 -30.42 -10.17
CA SER A 515 4.35 -30.60 -8.95
C SER A 515 5.30 -30.37 -7.76
N PHE A 516 5.15 -29.26 -7.06
CA PHE A 516 5.93 -29.03 -5.84
C PHE A 516 5.21 -29.72 -4.68
N SER A 517 5.73 -30.87 -4.27
CA SER A 517 5.32 -31.57 -3.07
C SER A 517 5.89 -30.90 -1.82
N GLY A 518 5.05 -30.66 -0.82
CA GLY A 518 5.45 -30.07 0.46
C GLY A 518 4.42 -29.09 1.01
N GLY A 519 4.21 -29.14 2.34
CA GLY A 519 3.26 -28.28 3.03
C GLY A 519 3.69 -26.80 3.03
N VAL A 520 2.75 -25.91 2.76
CA VAL A 520 2.97 -24.46 2.73
C VAL A 520 2.88 -23.89 4.13
N LYS A 521 3.97 -23.29 4.63
CA LYS A 521 4.08 -22.73 6.00
C LYS A 521 3.63 -21.28 6.13
N ARG A 522 3.34 -20.61 5.01
CA ARG A 522 2.94 -19.21 4.89
C ARG A 522 1.45 -19.12 4.55
N MET A 523 0.84 -17.95 4.70
CA MET A 523 -0.61 -17.78 4.41
C MET A 523 -0.99 -18.15 2.97
N VAL A 524 -0.16 -17.78 1.99
CA VAL A 524 -0.37 -18.08 0.57
C VAL A 524 0.92 -18.60 -0.09
N ALA A 525 0.79 -19.52 -1.03
CA ALA A 525 1.83 -19.89 -1.99
C ALA A 525 1.32 -19.70 -3.43
N ILE A 526 2.09 -18.99 -4.26
CA ILE A 526 1.84 -18.87 -5.70
C ILE A 526 2.88 -19.74 -6.41
N SER A 527 2.44 -20.80 -7.10
CA SER A 527 3.28 -21.64 -7.94
C SER A 527 3.18 -21.16 -9.39
N ILE A 528 4.30 -21.00 -10.09
CA ILE A 528 4.41 -20.49 -11.47
C ILE A 528 5.26 -21.48 -12.27
N GLU A 529 4.70 -22.11 -13.29
CA GLU A 529 5.43 -23.05 -14.15
C GLU A 529 6.38 -22.35 -15.13
N GLU A 530 7.41 -23.07 -15.57
CA GLU A 530 8.37 -22.68 -16.61
C GLU A 530 7.69 -22.18 -17.91
N GLU A 531 6.55 -22.76 -18.26
CA GLU A 531 5.76 -22.39 -19.45
C GLU A 531 5.20 -20.95 -19.39
N VAL A 532 4.99 -20.39 -18.19
CA VAL A 532 4.60 -18.98 -18.03
C VAL A 532 5.71 -18.06 -18.53
N PHE A 533 6.97 -18.40 -18.24
CA PHE A 533 8.13 -17.63 -18.68
C PHE A 533 8.39 -17.84 -20.18
N ASN A 534 8.28 -19.07 -20.69
CA ASN A 534 8.44 -19.36 -22.11
C ASN A 534 7.33 -18.76 -22.99
N SER A 535 6.08 -18.73 -22.53
CA SER A 535 5.00 -18.00 -23.22
C SER A 535 5.24 -16.49 -23.24
N ALA A 536 5.77 -15.90 -22.15
CA ALA A 536 6.14 -14.49 -22.12
C ALA A 536 7.22 -14.17 -23.15
N THR A 537 8.31 -14.96 -23.19
CA THR A 537 9.41 -14.72 -24.14
C THR A 537 8.97 -14.90 -25.58
N PHE A 538 8.12 -15.90 -25.87
CA PHE A 538 7.52 -16.12 -27.18
C PHE A 538 6.64 -14.95 -27.66
N VAL A 539 5.73 -14.45 -26.82
CA VAL A 539 4.82 -13.36 -27.21
C VAL A 539 5.57 -12.04 -27.41
N TYR A 540 6.50 -11.68 -26.52
CA TYR A 540 7.31 -10.47 -26.68
C TYR A 540 8.24 -10.52 -27.91
N PHE A 541 8.76 -11.70 -28.25
CA PHE A 541 9.52 -11.92 -29.50
C PHE A 541 8.64 -11.71 -30.73
N ASN A 542 7.48 -12.37 -30.81
CA ASN A 542 6.55 -12.28 -31.94
C ASN A 542 5.96 -10.87 -32.11
N ALA A 543 5.74 -10.14 -31.01
CA ALA A 543 5.36 -8.72 -31.02
C ALA A 543 6.50 -7.78 -31.48
N LYS A 544 7.67 -8.33 -31.84
CA LYS A 544 8.88 -7.60 -32.26
C LYS A 544 9.39 -6.60 -31.22
N ARG A 545 9.12 -6.85 -29.93
CA ARG A 545 9.51 -5.95 -28.83
C ARG A 545 10.90 -6.26 -28.24
N MET A 546 11.53 -7.38 -28.63
CA MET A 546 12.87 -7.79 -28.18
C MET A 546 14.00 -7.22 -29.05
N HIS A 547 14.01 -5.89 -29.24
CA HIS A 547 15.14 -5.16 -29.83
C HIS A 547 15.48 -3.92 -28.99
N VAL A 548 16.71 -3.44 -29.10
CA VAL A 548 17.15 -2.17 -28.54
C VAL A 548 18.20 -1.54 -29.45
N ASP A 549 17.97 -0.27 -29.78
CA ASP A 549 18.86 0.55 -30.59
C ASP A 549 19.52 1.58 -29.64
N ILE A 550 20.84 1.61 -29.61
CA ILE A 550 21.63 2.47 -28.72
C ILE A 550 22.40 3.49 -29.56
N GLU A 551 21.90 4.72 -29.59
CA GLU A 551 22.52 5.86 -30.29
C GLU A 551 23.25 6.85 -29.36
N GLU A 552 23.15 6.67 -28.04
CA GLU A 552 23.64 7.60 -27.02
C GLU A 552 24.42 6.89 -25.90
N THR A 553 25.35 7.61 -25.30
CA THR A 553 26.08 7.18 -24.10
C THR A 553 25.24 7.38 -22.83
N LYS A 554 25.70 6.82 -21.70
CA LYS A 554 25.05 7.03 -20.38
C LYS A 554 24.98 8.49 -19.95
N ASN A 555 25.74 9.40 -20.58
CA ASN A 555 25.75 10.82 -20.29
C ASN A 555 24.83 11.64 -21.21
N GLY A 556 24.07 11.00 -22.11
CA GLY A 556 23.20 11.69 -23.09
C GLY A 556 23.95 12.35 -24.25
N SER A 557 25.24 12.03 -24.45
CA SER A 557 25.95 12.38 -25.68
C SER A 557 25.67 11.33 -26.74
N SER A 558 25.62 11.70 -28.02
CA SER A 558 25.57 10.71 -29.10
C SER A 558 26.79 9.78 -29.03
N LEU A 559 26.55 8.49 -29.23
CA LEU A 559 27.56 7.46 -29.25
C LEU A 559 28.44 7.63 -30.49
N SER A 560 29.76 7.64 -30.32
CA SER A 560 30.73 7.87 -31.39
C SER A 560 31.71 6.71 -31.52
N THR A 561 32.21 6.48 -32.74
CA THR A 561 33.34 5.56 -32.96
C THR A 561 34.59 5.93 -32.15
N SER A 562 34.69 7.20 -31.74
CA SER A 562 35.73 7.71 -30.85
C SER A 562 35.65 7.14 -29.43
N ASP A 563 34.45 6.86 -28.91
CA ASP A 563 34.23 6.20 -27.61
C ASP A 563 34.72 4.74 -27.64
N TRP A 564 34.70 4.12 -28.83
CA TRP A 564 35.09 2.73 -29.06
C TRP A 564 36.56 2.56 -29.47
N LYS A 565 37.40 3.60 -29.40
CA LYS A 565 38.85 3.55 -29.71
C LYS A 565 39.62 2.39 -29.06
N LEU A 566 39.23 1.98 -27.84
CA LEU A 566 39.85 0.88 -27.10
C LEU A 566 39.10 -0.45 -27.23
N ILE A 567 37.82 -0.41 -27.62
CA ILE A 567 36.97 -1.60 -27.78
C ILE A 567 37.16 -2.15 -29.19
N LEU A 568 36.98 -1.31 -30.22
CA LEU A 568 37.04 -1.66 -31.64
C LEU A 568 37.92 -0.68 -32.45
N PRO A 569 39.27 -0.76 -32.36
CA PRO A 569 40.17 0.19 -33.03
C PRO A 569 40.02 0.21 -34.56
N GLU A 570 39.70 -0.92 -35.20
CA GLU A 570 39.47 -0.97 -36.65
C GLU A 570 38.23 -0.19 -37.10
N LEU A 571 37.20 -0.10 -36.24
CA LEU A 571 36.04 0.77 -36.49
C LEU A 571 36.48 2.24 -36.52
N TYR A 572 37.26 2.67 -35.54
CA TYR A 572 37.74 4.06 -35.47
C TYR A 572 38.72 4.39 -36.60
N LYS A 573 39.60 3.46 -37.01
CA LYS A 573 40.54 3.67 -38.12
C LYS A 573 39.86 3.91 -39.46
N GLN A 574 38.76 3.19 -39.74
CA GLN A 574 38.02 3.35 -41.00
C GLN A 574 36.99 4.50 -40.93
N TYR A 575 36.38 4.71 -39.76
CA TYR A 575 35.32 5.69 -39.55
C TYR A 575 35.65 6.60 -38.35
N PRO A 576 36.62 7.51 -38.45
CA PRO A 576 37.08 8.32 -37.33
C PRO A 576 36.07 9.40 -36.92
N ASP A 577 35.76 9.45 -35.62
CA ASP A 577 34.99 10.50 -34.94
C ASP A 577 33.58 10.76 -35.52
N VAL A 578 32.96 9.74 -36.13
CA VAL A 578 31.56 9.76 -36.61
C VAL A 578 30.58 9.28 -35.54
N LYS A 579 29.28 9.56 -35.71
CA LYS A 579 28.21 8.95 -34.90
C LYS A 579 28.08 7.47 -35.24
N MET A 580 27.90 6.64 -34.24
CA MET A 580 27.58 5.22 -34.37
C MET A 580 26.29 4.86 -33.64
N MET A 581 25.71 3.72 -34.02
CA MET A 581 24.48 3.18 -33.44
C MET A 581 24.68 1.67 -33.27
N LEU A 582 24.27 1.15 -32.11
CA LEU A 582 24.39 -0.27 -31.79
C LEU A 582 23.00 -0.87 -31.68
N ASN A 583 22.65 -1.73 -32.64
CA ASN A 583 21.33 -2.34 -32.73
C ASN A 583 21.43 -3.80 -32.26
N MET A 584 20.79 -4.12 -31.14
CA MET A 584 20.80 -5.44 -30.53
C MET A 584 19.41 -6.05 -30.62
N SER A 585 19.26 -7.13 -31.38
CA SER A 585 17.98 -7.80 -31.63
C SER A 585 18.06 -9.28 -31.31
N VAL A 586 17.05 -9.79 -30.60
CA VAL A 586 16.91 -11.21 -30.33
C VAL A 586 16.44 -11.94 -31.59
N THR A 587 17.03 -13.08 -31.93
CA THR A 587 16.77 -13.80 -33.20
C THR A 587 15.85 -15.01 -33.09
N SER A 588 15.61 -15.51 -31.87
CA SER A 588 14.60 -16.52 -31.54
C SER A 588 14.08 -16.30 -30.12
N PRO A 589 12.87 -16.77 -29.75
CA PRO A 589 12.35 -16.67 -28.39
C PRO A 589 13.36 -17.18 -27.36
N PRO A 590 13.74 -16.39 -26.34
CA PRO A 590 14.60 -16.84 -25.26
C PRO A 590 13.99 -18.06 -24.56
N ALA A 591 14.75 -19.15 -24.50
CA ALA A 591 14.33 -20.38 -23.84
C ALA A 591 14.69 -20.31 -22.35
N VAL A 592 13.68 -20.41 -21.49
CA VAL A 592 13.82 -20.40 -20.03
C VAL A 592 13.73 -21.84 -19.52
N SER A 593 14.61 -22.20 -18.58
CA SER A 593 14.56 -23.47 -17.86
C SER A 593 14.69 -23.24 -16.35
N ILE A 594 13.89 -23.97 -15.57
CA ILE A 594 13.85 -23.81 -14.11
C ILE A 594 14.25 -25.13 -13.45
N THR A 595 15.24 -25.04 -12.57
CA THR A 595 15.78 -26.16 -11.81
C THR A 595 15.74 -25.85 -10.32
N GLU A 596 16.01 -26.85 -9.47
CA GLU A 596 16.13 -26.66 -8.01
C GLU A 596 17.21 -25.63 -7.61
N ASN A 597 18.16 -25.33 -8.51
CA ASN A 597 19.24 -24.37 -8.28
C ASN A 597 18.88 -22.92 -8.69
N GLY A 598 17.76 -22.71 -9.37
CA GLY A 598 17.34 -21.40 -9.89
C GLY A 598 16.76 -21.45 -11.29
N ILE A 599 16.67 -20.27 -11.91
CA ILE A 599 16.19 -20.08 -13.29
C ILE A 599 17.40 -19.79 -14.17
N ASP A 600 17.53 -20.50 -15.30
CA ASP A 600 18.50 -20.22 -16.35
C ASP A 600 17.75 -19.89 -17.66
N ALA A 601 18.42 -19.19 -18.58
CA ALA A 601 17.89 -18.96 -19.92
C ALA A 601 18.99 -18.89 -20.98
N THR A 602 18.65 -19.29 -22.20
CA THR A 602 19.49 -19.13 -23.40
C THR A 602 18.91 -18.07 -24.32
N ILE A 603 19.71 -17.08 -24.68
CA ILE A 603 19.33 -15.94 -25.54
C ILE A 603 20.17 -15.97 -26.81
N HIS A 604 19.52 -16.02 -27.98
CA HIS A 604 20.17 -15.82 -29.26
C HIS A 604 20.07 -14.34 -29.65
N LEU A 605 21.22 -13.66 -29.73
CA LEU A 605 21.32 -12.21 -29.92
C LEU A 605 22.14 -11.88 -31.18
N GLU A 606 21.60 -11.05 -32.05
CA GLU A 606 22.35 -10.40 -33.13
C GLU A 606 22.67 -8.96 -32.74
N ILE A 607 23.95 -8.59 -32.83
CA ILE A 607 24.49 -7.27 -32.51
C ILE A 607 25.02 -6.66 -33.80
N SER A 608 24.33 -5.65 -34.32
CA SER A 608 24.73 -4.88 -35.49
C SER A 608 25.36 -3.55 -35.09
N ILE A 609 26.49 -3.23 -35.71
CA ILE A 609 27.21 -1.96 -35.54
C ILE A 609 27.00 -1.15 -36.80
N ASP A 610 26.36 0.01 -36.65
CA ASP A 610 26.06 0.95 -37.72
C ASP A 610 26.79 2.28 -37.47
N VAL A 611 27.20 2.97 -38.53
CA VAL A 611 27.81 4.30 -38.49
C VAL A 611 27.08 5.28 -39.40
N GLN A 612 27.11 6.56 -39.05
CA GLN A 612 26.60 7.62 -39.92
C GLN A 612 27.75 8.23 -40.72
N ASP A 613 27.99 7.68 -41.92
CA ASP A 613 29.00 8.18 -42.86
C ASP A 613 28.33 9.09 -43.90
N SER A 614 28.87 10.30 -44.07
CA SER A 614 28.46 11.25 -45.11
C SER A 614 26.96 11.55 -45.15
N GLY A 615 26.29 11.45 -44.00
CA GLY A 615 24.85 11.66 -43.81
C GLY A 615 23.97 10.40 -43.96
N ALA A 616 24.50 9.29 -44.48
CA ALA A 616 23.81 8.02 -44.63
C ALA A 616 24.11 7.06 -43.47
N VAL A 617 23.15 6.19 -43.13
CA VAL A 617 23.36 5.11 -42.17
C VAL A 617 23.96 3.91 -42.88
N LEU A 618 25.10 3.43 -42.39
CA LEU A 618 25.88 2.35 -42.98
C LEU A 618 26.14 1.26 -41.93
N SER A 619 25.58 0.08 -42.14
CA SER A 619 25.89 -1.09 -41.30
C SER A 619 27.28 -1.65 -41.65
N VAL A 620 28.17 -1.75 -40.66
CA VAL A 620 29.60 -2.05 -40.85
C VAL A 620 30.02 -3.40 -40.28
N ALA A 621 29.32 -3.95 -39.29
CA ALA A 621 29.52 -5.33 -38.82
C ALA A 621 28.25 -5.90 -38.18
N SER A 622 28.10 -7.23 -38.23
CA SER A 622 27.09 -7.97 -37.46
C SER A 622 27.75 -9.16 -36.75
N ILE A 623 27.46 -9.29 -35.46
CA ILE A 623 27.95 -10.35 -34.57
C ILE A 623 26.75 -11.19 -34.12
N SER A 624 26.82 -12.50 -34.34
CA SER A 624 25.85 -13.48 -33.85
C SER A 624 26.37 -14.05 -32.52
N SER A 625 25.58 -13.92 -31.46
CA SER A 625 25.94 -14.34 -30.10
C SER A 625 24.89 -15.28 -29.51
N VAL A 626 25.35 -16.30 -28.77
CA VAL A 626 24.51 -17.14 -27.91
C VAL A 626 24.92 -16.88 -26.47
N LEU A 627 23.98 -16.45 -25.63
CA LEU A 627 24.21 -16.09 -24.24
C LEU A 627 23.54 -17.13 -23.33
N ASN A 628 24.27 -17.63 -22.34
CA ASN A 628 23.69 -18.40 -21.24
C ASN A 628 23.66 -17.51 -20.00
N VAL A 629 22.47 -17.29 -19.44
CA VAL A 629 22.24 -16.36 -18.33
C VAL A 629 21.53 -17.06 -17.17
N ALA A 630 21.93 -16.73 -15.95
CA ALA A 630 21.18 -17.05 -14.74
C ALA A 630 20.22 -15.90 -14.45
N CYS A 631 18.97 -16.22 -14.13
CA CYS A 631 17.94 -15.27 -13.75
C CYS A 631 17.69 -15.35 -12.24
N SER A 632 17.80 -14.23 -11.52
CA SER A 632 17.34 -14.12 -10.13
C SER A 632 15.90 -13.60 -10.11
N ALA A 633 15.01 -14.26 -9.38
CA ALA A 633 13.71 -13.69 -9.01
C ALA A 633 13.83 -12.94 -7.66
N GLU A 634 13.21 -11.77 -7.56
CA GLU A 634 13.12 -10.97 -6.33
C GLU A 634 11.72 -10.35 -6.19
N ILE A 635 11.31 -10.06 -4.96
CA ILE A 635 10.05 -9.36 -4.69
C ILE A 635 10.35 -7.90 -4.38
N VAL A 636 9.81 -7.00 -5.19
CA VAL A 636 9.93 -5.56 -5.00
C VAL A 636 8.52 -4.99 -4.85
N GLU A 637 8.23 -4.44 -3.67
CA GLU A 637 6.87 -4.06 -3.26
C GLU A 637 5.92 -5.27 -3.37
N ASN A 638 4.98 -5.27 -4.32
CA ASN A 638 4.09 -6.41 -4.61
C ASN A 638 4.38 -7.07 -5.98
N ASN A 639 5.51 -6.74 -6.63
CA ASN A 639 5.87 -7.23 -7.96
C ASN A 639 6.92 -8.34 -7.88
N LEU A 640 6.77 -9.38 -8.72
CA LEU A 640 7.81 -10.32 -9.07
C LEU A 640 8.78 -9.63 -10.05
N ALA A 641 9.85 -9.07 -9.51
CA ALA A 641 10.95 -8.51 -10.27
C ALA A 641 12.02 -9.57 -10.55
N GLY A 642 12.96 -9.24 -11.44
CA GLY A 642 14.10 -10.11 -11.68
C GLY A 642 15.33 -9.40 -12.25
N SER A 643 16.43 -10.14 -12.33
CA SER A 643 17.67 -9.69 -12.95
C SER A 643 18.38 -10.84 -13.65
N LEU A 644 19.12 -10.53 -14.71
CA LEU A 644 20.01 -11.44 -15.41
C LEU A 644 21.46 -11.25 -14.96
N ARG A 645 22.16 -12.37 -14.81
CA ARG A 645 23.61 -12.45 -14.71
C ARG A 645 24.12 -13.36 -15.82
N LEU A 646 25.08 -12.89 -16.61
CA LEU A 646 25.75 -13.71 -17.62
C LEU A 646 26.55 -14.83 -16.94
N ILE A 647 26.37 -16.07 -17.41
CA ILE A 647 27.18 -17.23 -17.02
C ILE A 647 28.34 -17.36 -18.00
N ASP A 648 28.00 -17.53 -19.27
CA ASP A 648 28.92 -17.58 -20.39
C ASP A 648 28.22 -17.10 -21.68
N PHE A 649 29.01 -16.93 -22.74
CA PHE A 649 28.50 -16.67 -24.07
C PHE A 649 29.46 -17.18 -25.14
N ASN A 650 28.97 -17.28 -26.36
CA ASN A 650 29.81 -17.49 -27.54
C ASN A 650 29.40 -16.50 -28.65
N ALA A 651 30.34 -15.63 -29.05
CA ALA A 651 30.16 -14.65 -30.11
C ALA A 651 30.92 -15.04 -31.39
N THR A 652 30.26 -14.85 -32.54
CA THR A 652 30.81 -15.15 -33.87
C THR A 652 30.52 -14.01 -34.83
N MET A 653 31.49 -13.62 -35.66
CA MET A 653 31.28 -12.60 -36.68
C MET A 653 30.40 -13.18 -37.80
N LYS A 654 29.23 -12.59 -38.04
CA LYS A 654 28.31 -12.98 -39.13
C LYS A 654 28.79 -12.40 -40.47
N TRP A 655 29.21 -11.13 -40.44
CA TRP A 655 29.93 -10.45 -41.53
C TRP A 655 30.53 -9.13 -41.01
N SER A 656 31.60 -8.64 -41.64
CA SER A 656 32.24 -7.37 -41.30
C SER A 656 32.79 -6.66 -42.53
N ARG A 657 32.64 -5.34 -42.60
CA ARG A 657 33.32 -4.44 -43.55
C ARG A 657 34.66 -3.94 -43.03
N LEU A 658 34.92 -4.13 -41.73
CA LEU A 658 36.18 -3.77 -41.07
C LEU A 658 37.33 -4.73 -41.42
N GLY A 659 37.05 -5.81 -42.17
CA GLY A 659 37.98 -6.88 -42.50
C GLY A 659 37.79 -8.12 -41.63
N GLU A 660 38.68 -9.10 -41.79
CA GLU A 660 38.71 -10.31 -40.95
C GLU A 660 39.29 -9.98 -39.57
N LEU A 661 38.45 -10.13 -38.54
CA LEU A 661 38.82 -9.94 -37.14
C LEU A 661 39.00 -11.30 -36.46
N GLN A 662 40.00 -11.43 -35.59
CA GLN A 662 40.29 -12.70 -34.90
C GLN A 662 39.14 -13.09 -33.96
N ALA A 663 38.85 -14.39 -33.85
CA ALA A 663 37.71 -14.88 -33.06
C ALA A 663 37.77 -14.45 -31.58
N ASN A 664 38.93 -14.60 -30.90
CA ASN A 664 39.11 -14.17 -29.51
C ASN A 664 38.78 -12.69 -29.30
N TYR A 665 39.19 -11.86 -30.25
CA TYR A 665 38.97 -10.43 -30.22
C TYR A 665 37.48 -10.07 -30.35
N ILE A 666 36.70 -10.86 -31.09
CA ILE A 666 35.23 -10.71 -31.15
C ILE A 666 34.57 -11.12 -29.83
N GLN A 667 35.10 -12.13 -29.12
CA GLN A 667 34.63 -12.46 -27.77
C GLN A 667 34.89 -11.28 -26.81
N ASP A 668 36.10 -10.72 -26.80
CA ASP A 668 36.48 -9.58 -25.94
C ASP A 668 35.59 -8.35 -26.18
N VAL A 669 35.37 -7.97 -27.45
CA VAL A 669 34.46 -6.88 -27.85
C VAL A 669 33.05 -7.16 -27.35
N THR A 670 32.54 -8.37 -27.57
CA THR A 670 31.16 -8.73 -27.23
C THR A 670 30.95 -8.76 -25.71
N SER A 671 31.91 -9.29 -24.94
CA SER A 671 31.90 -9.23 -23.46
C SER A 671 31.70 -7.78 -22.98
N LYS A 672 32.47 -6.82 -23.51
CA LYS A 672 32.35 -5.41 -23.09
C LYS A 672 31.01 -4.79 -23.45
N VAL A 673 30.45 -5.12 -24.62
CA VAL A 673 29.11 -4.69 -25.03
C VAL A 673 28.03 -5.27 -24.10
N LEU A 674 28.13 -6.55 -23.78
CA LEU A 674 27.17 -7.24 -22.92
C LEU A 674 27.17 -6.68 -21.49
N GLU A 675 28.37 -6.52 -20.91
CA GLU A 675 28.57 -5.97 -19.56
C GLU A 675 28.12 -4.49 -19.45
N ALA A 676 28.53 -3.65 -20.40
CA ALA A 676 28.34 -2.21 -20.27
C ALA A 676 26.95 -1.71 -20.68
N LEU A 677 26.29 -2.41 -21.62
CA LEU A 677 25.07 -1.94 -22.29
C LEU A 677 23.91 -2.94 -22.18
N PHE A 678 24.09 -4.20 -22.59
CA PHE A 678 22.98 -5.18 -22.65
C PHE A 678 22.42 -5.53 -21.27
N LEU A 679 23.25 -6.04 -20.35
CA LEU A 679 22.81 -6.46 -19.02
C LEU A 679 22.17 -5.30 -18.22
N PRO A 680 22.74 -4.08 -18.18
CA PRO A 680 22.10 -2.95 -17.50
C PRO A 680 20.74 -2.57 -18.11
N TYR A 681 20.60 -2.60 -19.45
CA TYR A 681 19.34 -2.29 -20.11
C TYR A 681 18.24 -3.32 -19.77
N VAL A 682 18.54 -4.61 -19.92
CA VAL A 682 17.59 -5.69 -19.65
C VAL A 682 17.23 -5.74 -18.16
N ASN A 683 18.21 -5.61 -17.25
CA ASN A 683 17.94 -5.61 -15.81
C ASN A 683 17.10 -4.40 -15.37
N THR A 684 17.24 -3.24 -16.03
CA THR A 684 16.37 -2.08 -15.78
C THR A 684 14.91 -2.32 -16.23
N ARG A 685 14.69 -3.20 -17.22
CA ARG A 685 13.34 -3.63 -17.63
C ARG A 685 12.77 -4.68 -16.69
N LEU A 686 13.53 -5.72 -16.35
CA LEU A 686 13.10 -6.81 -15.46
C LEU A 686 12.85 -6.35 -14.03
N LYS A 687 13.57 -5.32 -13.54
CA LYS A 687 13.32 -4.71 -12.22
C LYS A 687 11.98 -3.99 -12.08
N ARG A 688 11.27 -3.70 -13.18
CA ARG A 688 9.87 -3.22 -13.11
C ARG A 688 8.94 -4.30 -12.57
N GLY A 689 9.30 -5.55 -12.86
CA GLY A 689 8.59 -6.75 -12.45
C GLY A 689 7.22 -6.93 -13.08
N PHE A 690 6.61 -8.05 -12.71
CA PHE A 690 5.23 -8.40 -12.99
C PHE A 690 4.41 -8.25 -11.71
N PRO A 691 3.26 -7.55 -11.71
CA PRO A 691 2.43 -7.46 -10.51
C PRO A 691 1.89 -8.84 -10.14
N LEU A 692 2.23 -9.33 -8.96
CA LEU A 692 1.66 -10.58 -8.47
C LEU A 692 0.17 -10.37 -8.15
N PRO A 693 -0.68 -11.41 -8.24
CA PRO A 693 -2.11 -11.32 -7.99
C PRO A 693 -2.41 -11.21 -6.48
N PHE A 694 -1.92 -10.15 -5.85
CA PHE A 694 -2.21 -9.77 -4.46
C PHE A 694 -3.20 -8.59 -4.41
N PRO A 695 -4.05 -8.50 -3.38
CA PRO A 695 -5.08 -7.48 -3.34
C PRO A 695 -4.49 -6.12 -2.97
N HIS A 696 -4.93 -5.05 -3.65
CA HIS A 696 -4.61 -3.69 -3.23
C HIS A 696 -5.17 -3.42 -1.83
N GLY A 697 -4.38 -2.72 -1.01
CA GLY A 697 -4.65 -2.59 0.43
C GLY A 697 -3.97 -3.66 1.29
N PHE A 698 -3.49 -4.75 0.69
CA PHE A 698 -2.67 -5.75 1.40
C PHE A 698 -1.20 -5.68 0.95
N THR A 699 -0.33 -5.97 1.90
CA THR A 699 1.12 -6.08 1.70
C THR A 699 1.57 -7.51 1.97
N ILE A 700 2.48 -7.99 1.13
CA ILE A 700 3.15 -9.27 1.35
C ILE A 700 4.33 -9.10 2.31
N LYS A 701 4.46 -10.05 3.24
CA LYS A 701 5.52 -10.06 4.26
C LYS A 701 6.12 -11.46 4.39
N ASN A 702 7.35 -11.53 4.88
CA ASN A 702 8.11 -12.77 5.08
C ASN A 702 8.20 -13.67 3.82
N THR A 703 8.23 -13.05 2.64
CA THR A 703 8.15 -13.77 1.37
C THR A 703 9.41 -14.60 1.10
N GLU A 704 9.21 -15.84 0.71
CA GLU A 704 10.23 -16.84 0.38
C GLU A 704 10.01 -17.33 -1.04
N ILE A 705 11.07 -17.35 -1.85
CA ILE A 705 11.03 -17.90 -3.21
C ILE A 705 11.74 -19.24 -3.20
N VAL A 706 11.02 -20.30 -3.59
CA VAL A 706 11.49 -21.68 -3.65
C VAL A 706 11.50 -22.12 -5.11
N TYR A 707 12.63 -22.66 -5.57
CA TYR A 707 12.76 -23.22 -6.91
C TYR A 707 12.53 -24.73 -6.89
N ALA A 708 11.82 -25.23 -7.90
CA ALA A 708 11.68 -26.65 -8.17
C ALA A 708 11.88 -26.92 -9.66
N LYS A 709 11.98 -28.20 -10.04
CA LYS A 709 12.04 -28.56 -11.45
C LYS A 709 10.82 -28.03 -12.21
N SER A 710 11.08 -27.23 -13.24
CA SER A 710 10.10 -26.59 -14.12
C SER A 710 9.11 -25.64 -13.41
N GLY A 711 9.47 -25.05 -12.26
CA GLY A 711 8.63 -24.03 -11.63
C GLY A 711 9.26 -23.25 -10.47
N VAL A 712 8.71 -22.06 -10.22
CA VAL A 712 8.99 -21.20 -9.05
C VAL A 712 7.78 -21.18 -8.13
N ARG A 713 7.97 -21.26 -6.81
CA ARG A 713 6.92 -21.06 -5.81
C ARG A 713 7.27 -19.88 -4.90
N ILE A 714 6.33 -18.97 -4.73
CA ILE A 714 6.42 -17.76 -3.91
C ILE A 714 5.52 -17.95 -2.70
N CYS A 715 6.10 -18.21 -1.53
CA CYS A 715 5.38 -18.40 -0.27
C CYS A 715 5.40 -17.08 0.52
N SER A 716 4.24 -16.55 0.94
CA SER A 716 4.17 -15.26 1.65
C SER A 716 3.06 -15.19 2.69
N ASP A 717 3.32 -14.41 3.75
CA ASP A 717 2.28 -13.96 4.68
C ASP A 717 1.62 -12.69 4.14
N ILE A 718 0.36 -12.48 4.52
CA ILE A 718 -0.47 -11.34 4.12
C ILE A 718 -0.67 -10.42 5.33
N ALA A 719 -0.59 -9.11 5.11
CA ALA A 719 -0.96 -8.11 6.11
C ALA A 719 -1.81 -7.00 5.48
N SER A 720 -2.95 -6.70 6.12
CA SER A 720 -3.79 -5.52 5.89
C SER A 720 -3.20 -4.27 6.55
#